data_AF-A0A841VHP4-F1
#
_entry.id   AF-A0A841VHP4-F1
#
_cell.length_a   1.000
_cell.length_b   1.000
_cell.length_c   1.000
_cell.angle_alpha   90.00
_cell.angle_beta   90.00
_cell.angle_gamma   90.00
#
_symmetry.space_group_name_H-M   'P 1'
#
loop_
_entity.id
_entity.type
_entity.pdbx_description
1 polymer ?
#
loop_
_entity_poly.entity_id
_entity_poly.type
_entity_poly.pdbx_seq_one_letter_code
_entity_poly.pdbx_strand_id
1 'polypeptide(L)'
;MASFPPKIDQRTYEEIVQQTENLVEQYTAWKPAPGEKTDAGRALIRIFGRMVKLVSDRINQVPEKNFLAFLDLIGGELKPPQPAKVPLTFYLAQGSPTDGLVPSRTQVSAPPAEGADEEIVFETDRELVVTTTQLQAVFLREPNQDKYSDLSEMLSLERTLVATGQQNAAFLALEGDRSITHSLYITCPKIFALPELKELQLIITTNNAAESVNQLQNLPLNWSYWDGYQWQASQTLSQSQNNNQSTITFANLPIPAPYELQGKTARWLQASLNNISSLFGNLPQVSNIQGSINIKQSNLIPEICLFNTTPLELTKDFYPFGEQPELNDTFYIALDDTFIKPNVTISIDITLTRKPANTNDLKIVWEISNGQVWQEIADKNNQLKWIAKSSAIQFTEKDPIQAKLQFPNAENIPFPSTVNGETRYWIRARITQGHYGKAADERTYPVYDDLAVLRKEFKQGNNVIEVDTLDLFKEGDKIRILPYTGGFPEENKITKIITENNSLKLETGVLNTTLGVGTRIMRKLIITETIPPTYDPPLIKSLKLSYEFTLTEKAIYFAENDFTYSHPENLTTQSFQPFTPTIDREPTLYLGFDKSFNNKTVTLYAQFEAPSPNELSAEITQKTVLVLTVNTGEKTLQIADITGWQTGDCFQIQNPLNPKQYDNYI
;
A
#
# COMPACT_ATOMS: atom_id res chain seq x y z
N MET A 1 -17.50 49.74 28.47
CA MET A 1 -17.61 49.55 29.93
C MET A 1 -18.00 50.88 30.57
N ALA A 2 -19.13 50.96 31.28
CA ALA A 2 -19.50 52.17 32.00
C ALA A 2 -18.64 52.29 33.26
N SER A 3 -17.70 53.25 33.26
CA SER A 3 -16.97 53.63 34.47
C SER A 3 -17.96 54.32 35.40
N PHE A 4 -18.27 53.71 36.55
CA PHE A 4 -19.10 54.37 37.55
C PHE A 4 -18.37 55.63 38.04
N PRO A 5 -19.08 56.75 38.26
CA PRO A 5 -18.46 57.98 38.74
C PRO A 5 -17.71 57.72 40.06
N PRO A 6 -16.53 58.35 40.25
CA PRO A 6 -15.75 58.15 41.47
C PRO A 6 -16.57 58.60 42.68
N LYS A 7 -16.60 57.76 43.72
CA LYS A 7 -17.23 58.11 45.00
C LYS A 7 -16.42 59.22 45.68
N ILE A 8 -17.12 60.27 46.11
CA ILE A 8 -16.56 61.39 46.89
C ILE A 8 -16.26 60.93 48.32
N ASP A 9 -17.14 60.11 48.91
CA ASP A 9 -16.93 59.47 50.20
C ASP A 9 -16.89 57.95 50.02
N GLN A 10 -15.71 57.37 50.26
CA GLN A 10 -15.45 55.94 50.06
C GLN A 10 -15.83 55.08 51.26
N ARG A 11 -16.16 55.70 52.41
CA ARG A 11 -16.41 54.97 53.65
C ARG A 11 -17.67 54.12 53.54
N THR A 12 -17.54 52.86 53.93
CA THR A 12 -18.64 51.93 54.16
C THR A 12 -19.42 52.29 55.43
N TYR A 13 -20.61 51.73 55.59
CA TYR A 13 -21.41 51.94 56.79
C TYR A 13 -20.67 51.42 58.04
N GLU A 14 -20.01 50.28 57.91
CA GLU A 14 -19.23 49.61 58.95
C GLU A 14 -18.03 50.48 59.39
N GLU A 15 -17.31 51.07 58.43
CA GLU A 15 -16.20 51.99 58.73
C GLU A 15 -16.68 53.27 59.43
N ILE A 16 -17.86 53.80 59.05
CA ILE A 16 -18.46 54.96 59.72
C ILE A 16 -18.84 54.61 61.15
N VAL A 17 -19.44 53.44 61.37
CA VAL A 17 -19.79 52.95 62.72
C VAL A 17 -18.53 52.76 63.55
N GLN A 18 -17.51 52.08 63.04
CA GLN A 18 -16.25 51.84 63.74
C GLN A 18 -15.51 53.14 64.05
N GLN A 19 -15.46 54.08 63.10
CA GLN A 19 -14.87 55.41 63.31
C GLN A 19 -15.61 56.15 64.42
N THR A 20 -16.94 56.07 64.44
CA THR A 20 -17.77 56.73 65.46
C THR A 20 -17.58 56.07 66.83
N GLU A 21 -17.52 54.74 66.91
CA GLU A 21 -17.21 54.01 68.15
C GLU A 21 -15.86 54.44 68.71
N ASN A 22 -14.80 54.47 67.88
CA ASN A 22 -13.47 54.91 68.29
C ASN A 22 -13.48 56.35 68.84
N LEU A 23 -14.20 57.27 68.20
CA LEU A 23 -14.32 58.66 68.65
C LEU A 23 -15.08 58.75 69.98
N VAL A 24 -16.20 58.04 70.11
CA VAL A 24 -16.99 58.05 71.36
C VAL A 24 -16.19 57.47 72.52
N GLU A 25 -15.42 56.40 72.30
CA GLU A 25 -14.55 55.80 73.32
C GLU A 25 -13.40 56.72 73.77
N GLN A 26 -12.92 57.59 72.89
CA GLN A 26 -11.83 58.51 73.15
C GLN A 26 -12.30 59.79 73.87
N TYR A 27 -13.46 60.31 73.51
CA TYR A 27 -13.95 61.61 73.97
C TYR A 27 -15.02 61.52 75.07
N THR A 28 -15.49 60.32 75.41
CA THR A 28 -16.52 60.12 76.43
C THR A 28 -16.12 59.01 77.41
N ALA A 29 -16.86 58.92 78.52
CA ALA A 29 -16.70 57.82 79.49
C ALA A 29 -17.37 56.51 79.04
N TRP A 30 -18.06 56.48 77.90
CA TRP A 30 -18.72 55.28 77.39
C TRP A 30 -17.67 54.24 76.94
N LYS A 31 -17.93 52.97 77.26
CA LYS A 31 -17.14 51.83 76.81
C LYS A 31 -18.07 50.74 76.26
N PRO A 32 -17.71 50.07 75.16
CA PRO A 32 -18.54 49.03 74.57
C PRO A 32 -18.72 47.86 75.55
N ALA A 33 -19.94 47.34 75.63
CA ALA A 33 -20.20 46.13 76.39
C ALA A 33 -19.38 44.94 75.85
N PRO A 34 -18.86 44.05 76.71
CA PRO A 34 -18.10 42.87 76.27
C PRO A 34 -18.96 41.94 75.39
N GLY A 35 -18.40 41.49 74.26
CA GLY A 35 -19.07 40.65 73.26
C GLY A 35 -19.97 41.42 72.28
N GLU A 36 -20.68 40.71 71.41
CA GLU A 36 -21.60 41.29 70.40
C GLU A 36 -22.93 41.83 70.98
N LYS A 37 -23.05 42.01 72.29
CA LYS A 37 -24.27 42.56 72.89
C LYS A 37 -24.39 44.05 72.55
N THR A 38 -25.51 44.43 71.95
CA THR A 38 -25.81 45.82 71.58
C THR A 38 -26.34 46.55 72.80
N ASP A 39 -25.63 47.58 73.27
CA ASP A 39 -26.13 48.50 74.29
C ASP A 39 -26.78 49.74 73.62
N ALA A 40 -27.40 50.61 74.42
CA ALA A 40 -28.04 51.81 73.90
C ALA A 40 -27.05 52.74 73.16
N GLY A 41 -25.78 52.77 73.59
CA GLY A 41 -24.70 53.52 72.94
C GLY A 41 -24.41 53.01 71.52
N ARG A 42 -24.18 51.71 71.36
CA ARG A 42 -24.00 51.06 70.05
C ARG A 42 -25.22 51.23 69.14
N ALA A 43 -26.44 51.16 69.68
CA ALA A 43 -27.64 51.40 68.91
C ALA A 43 -27.69 52.83 68.34
N LEU A 44 -27.40 53.85 69.16
CA LEU A 44 -27.34 55.24 68.72
C LEU A 44 -26.22 55.47 67.70
N ILE A 45 -25.04 54.86 67.90
CA ILE A 45 -23.92 54.96 66.96
C ILE A 45 -24.28 54.33 65.61
N ARG A 46 -24.97 53.19 65.59
CA ARG A 46 -25.47 52.55 64.35
C ARG A 46 -26.53 53.40 63.64
N ILE A 47 -27.47 53.99 64.39
CA ILE A 47 -28.47 54.92 63.83
C ILE A 47 -27.77 56.14 63.22
N PHE A 48 -26.80 56.72 63.93
CA PHE A 48 -25.97 57.82 63.42
C PHE A 48 -25.20 57.41 62.17
N GLY A 49 -24.54 56.25 62.18
CA GLY A 49 -23.84 55.70 61.02
C GLY A 49 -24.75 55.56 59.81
N ARG A 50 -26.02 55.16 60.02
CA ARG A 50 -27.01 55.05 58.94
C ARG A 50 -27.39 56.43 58.40
N MET A 51 -27.58 57.43 59.26
CA MET A 51 -27.86 58.81 58.84
C MET A 51 -26.70 59.41 58.03
N VAL A 52 -25.46 59.23 58.50
CA VAL A 52 -24.26 59.67 57.76
C VAL A 52 -24.13 58.94 56.42
N LYS A 53 -24.43 57.63 56.39
CA LYS A 53 -24.37 56.86 55.15
C LYS A 53 -25.36 57.36 54.10
N LEU A 54 -26.59 57.74 54.49
CA LEU A 54 -27.57 58.32 53.57
C LEU A 54 -27.09 59.65 52.97
N VAL A 55 -26.41 60.49 53.75
CA VAL A 55 -25.79 61.73 53.26
C VAL A 55 -24.62 61.43 52.32
N SER A 56 -23.75 60.51 52.72
CA SER A 56 -22.63 60.01 51.91
C SER A 56 -23.11 59.49 50.54
N ASP A 57 -24.20 58.71 50.52
CA ASP A 57 -24.81 58.21 49.28
C ASP A 57 -25.34 59.33 48.39
N ARG A 58 -25.95 60.37 48.95
CA ARG A 58 -26.41 61.54 48.18
C ARG A 58 -25.25 62.37 47.64
N ILE A 59 -24.18 62.55 48.41
CA ILE A 59 -22.96 63.22 47.96
C ILE A 59 -22.31 62.44 46.82
N ASN A 60 -22.29 61.10 46.91
CA ASN A 60 -21.77 60.24 45.85
C ASN A 60 -22.58 60.29 44.54
N GLN A 61 -23.80 60.83 44.55
CA GLN A 61 -24.60 61.10 43.32
C GLN A 61 -24.28 62.46 42.67
N VAL A 62 -23.55 63.36 43.35
CA VAL A 62 -23.24 64.71 42.84
C VAL A 62 -22.41 64.68 41.55
N PRO A 63 -21.38 63.82 41.38
CA PRO A 63 -20.62 63.78 40.13
C PRO A 63 -21.49 63.47 38.91
N GLU A 64 -22.44 62.53 39.05
CA GLU A 64 -23.39 62.18 37.99
C GLU A 64 -24.33 63.34 37.66
N LYS A 65 -24.87 64.01 38.69
CA LYS A 65 -25.69 65.21 38.50
C LYS A 65 -24.92 66.33 37.78
N ASN A 66 -23.67 66.56 38.16
CA ASN A 66 -22.82 67.57 37.53
C ASN A 66 -22.49 67.21 36.08
N PHE A 67 -22.28 65.92 35.79
CA PHE A 67 -22.07 65.44 34.44
C PHE A 67 -23.29 65.68 33.55
N LEU A 68 -24.50 65.34 34.01
CA LEU A 68 -25.74 65.64 33.29
C LEU A 68 -25.93 67.15 33.07
N ALA A 69 -25.69 67.96 34.10
CA ALA A 69 -25.76 69.43 33.97
C ALA A 69 -24.72 69.99 32.98
N PHE A 70 -23.54 69.36 32.87
CA PHE A 70 -22.53 69.72 31.87
C PHE A 70 -22.99 69.33 30.45
N LEU A 71 -23.59 68.15 30.28
CA LEU A 71 -24.18 67.73 29.01
C LEU A 71 -25.28 68.72 28.56
N ASP A 72 -26.16 69.12 29.47
CA ASP A 72 -27.20 70.12 29.18
C ASP A 72 -26.57 71.47 28.78
N LEU A 73 -25.51 71.92 29.47
CA LEU A 73 -24.83 73.19 29.19
C LEU A 73 -24.19 73.22 27.79
N ILE A 74 -23.63 72.10 27.32
CA ILE A 74 -23.03 71.99 25.98
C ILE A 74 -24.06 71.69 24.88
N GLY A 75 -25.35 71.71 25.20
CA GLY A 75 -26.44 71.47 24.25
C GLY A 75 -26.66 69.99 23.91
N GLY A 76 -26.25 69.09 24.81
CA GLY A 76 -26.56 67.67 24.69
C GLY A 76 -28.06 67.45 24.86
N GLU A 77 -28.75 67.03 23.81
CA GLU A 77 -30.15 66.64 23.86
C GLU A 77 -30.29 65.12 23.89
N LEU A 78 -31.28 64.62 24.63
CA LEU A 78 -31.67 63.21 24.53
C LEU A 78 -32.24 62.96 23.13
N LYS A 79 -31.82 61.85 22.50
CA LYS A 79 -32.42 61.43 21.23
C LYS A 79 -33.94 61.26 21.42
N PRO A 80 -34.77 61.87 20.57
CA PRO A 80 -36.21 61.72 20.68
C PRO A 80 -36.62 60.25 20.49
N PRO A 81 -37.78 59.84 21.03
CA PRO A 81 -38.31 58.50 20.80
C PRO A 81 -38.35 58.19 19.31
N GLN A 82 -37.72 57.07 18.92
CA GLN A 82 -37.72 56.63 17.53
C GLN A 82 -38.92 55.69 17.32
N PRO A 83 -39.68 55.84 16.21
CA PRO A 83 -40.73 54.90 15.90
C PRO A 83 -40.15 53.49 15.76
N ALA A 84 -40.84 52.51 16.32
CA ALA A 84 -40.47 51.11 16.14
C ALA A 84 -40.56 50.75 14.65
N LYS A 85 -39.62 49.94 14.17
CA LYS A 85 -39.66 49.35 12.83
C LYS A 85 -39.68 47.85 12.98
N VAL A 86 -40.54 47.19 12.19
CA VAL A 86 -40.69 45.74 12.22
C VAL A 86 -40.63 45.18 10.80
N PRO A 87 -39.95 44.04 10.57
CA PRO A 87 -40.03 43.35 9.29
C PRO A 87 -41.44 42.74 9.11
N LEU A 88 -42.00 42.88 7.91
CA LEU A 88 -43.28 42.30 7.53
C LEU A 88 -43.09 41.44 6.29
N THR A 89 -43.72 40.27 6.28
CA THR A 89 -43.71 39.37 5.12
C THR A 89 -45.10 39.35 4.48
N PHE A 90 -45.16 39.67 3.21
CA PHE A 90 -46.39 39.57 2.41
C PHE A 90 -46.35 38.29 1.58
N TYR A 91 -47.44 37.52 1.63
CA TYR A 91 -47.62 36.33 0.81
C TYR A 91 -48.69 36.60 -0.24
N LEU A 92 -48.45 36.11 -1.46
CA LEU A 92 -49.53 36.04 -2.45
C LEU A 92 -50.56 35.01 -2.00
N ALA A 93 -51.84 35.27 -2.32
CA ALA A 93 -52.87 34.26 -2.19
C ALA A 93 -52.49 33.01 -3.00
N GLN A 94 -52.79 31.83 -2.45
CA GLN A 94 -52.48 30.56 -3.09
C GLN A 94 -53.07 30.50 -4.51
N GLY A 95 -52.23 30.15 -5.50
CA GLY A 95 -52.64 30.09 -6.90
C GLY A 95 -52.67 31.42 -7.64
N SER A 96 -52.18 32.52 -7.05
CA SER A 96 -52.04 33.80 -7.76
C SER A 96 -51.18 33.63 -9.03
N PRO A 97 -51.70 33.93 -10.23
CA PRO A 97 -50.98 33.73 -11.49
C PRO A 97 -50.01 34.90 -11.79
N THR A 98 -50.09 35.99 -11.03
CA THR A 98 -49.33 37.23 -11.26
C THR A 98 -48.69 37.73 -9.98
N ASP A 99 -47.57 38.44 -10.13
CA ASP A 99 -46.92 39.18 -9.05
C ASP A 99 -47.88 40.26 -8.48
N GLY A 100 -47.77 40.55 -7.19
CA GLY A 100 -48.61 41.54 -6.49
C GLY A 100 -47.80 42.76 -6.06
N LEU A 101 -48.33 43.96 -6.25
CA LEU A 101 -47.70 45.20 -5.77
C LEU A 101 -48.28 45.58 -4.40
N VAL A 102 -47.40 45.79 -3.42
CA VAL A 102 -47.74 46.45 -2.15
C VAL A 102 -47.16 47.86 -2.20
N PRO A 103 -47.99 48.91 -2.29
CA PRO A 103 -47.51 50.30 -2.31
C PRO A 103 -46.76 50.69 -1.02
N SER A 104 -45.96 51.75 -1.09
CA SER A 104 -45.50 52.43 0.12
C SER A 104 -46.69 52.98 0.91
N ARG A 105 -46.52 53.11 2.23
CA ARG A 105 -47.53 53.51 3.22
C ARG A 105 -48.74 52.59 3.30
N THR A 106 -48.59 51.32 2.90
CA THR A 106 -49.60 50.30 3.16
C THR A 106 -49.66 50.07 4.67
N GLN A 107 -50.82 50.30 5.27
CA GLN A 107 -51.03 50.17 6.71
C GLN A 107 -51.29 48.72 7.12
N VAL A 108 -50.66 48.29 8.20
CA VAL A 108 -50.94 47.02 8.89
C VAL A 108 -51.10 47.29 10.38
N SER A 109 -52.03 46.60 11.05
CA SER A 109 -52.19 46.73 12.50
C SER A 109 -51.61 45.54 13.24
N ALA A 110 -50.97 45.83 14.38
CA ALA A 110 -50.62 44.86 15.39
C ALA A 110 -51.67 44.91 16.51
N PRO A 111 -51.97 43.77 17.17
CA PRO A 111 -52.89 43.74 18.30
C PRO A 111 -52.41 44.70 19.41
N PRO A 112 -53.34 45.28 20.21
CA PRO A 112 -52.97 46.18 21.30
C PRO A 112 -52.01 45.53 22.29
N ALA A 113 -51.10 46.33 22.84
CA ALA A 113 -50.24 45.89 23.94
C ALA A 113 -51.07 45.57 25.20
N GLU A 114 -50.56 44.70 26.06
CA GLU A 114 -51.24 44.31 27.30
C GLU A 114 -51.53 45.56 28.16
N GLY A 115 -52.81 45.88 28.35
CA GLY A 115 -53.27 47.08 29.08
C GLY A 115 -53.59 48.32 28.23
N ALA A 116 -53.56 48.22 26.90
CA ALA A 116 -53.97 49.29 25.97
C ALA A 116 -55.18 48.85 25.12
N ASP A 117 -56.05 49.81 24.79
CA ASP A 117 -57.25 49.57 23.94
C ASP A 117 -57.02 49.96 22.46
N GLU A 118 -55.90 50.63 22.15
CA GLU A 118 -55.60 51.11 20.79
C GLU A 118 -54.69 50.13 20.03
N GLU A 119 -55.06 49.84 18.79
CA GLU A 119 -54.21 49.07 17.87
C GLU A 119 -52.98 49.88 17.47
N ILE A 120 -51.84 49.21 17.38
CA ILE A 120 -50.60 49.84 16.92
C ILE A 120 -50.53 49.68 15.40
N VAL A 121 -50.62 50.80 14.68
CA VAL A 121 -50.55 50.81 13.21
C VAL A 121 -49.11 51.05 12.75
N PHE A 122 -48.63 50.16 11.90
CA PHE A 122 -47.40 50.31 11.13
C PHE A 122 -47.73 50.60 9.66
N GLU A 123 -46.82 51.24 8.95
CA GLU A 123 -46.95 51.46 7.50
C GLU A 123 -45.68 51.02 6.76
N THR A 124 -45.81 50.60 5.51
CA THR A 124 -44.65 50.23 4.69
C THR A 124 -43.82 51.45 4.32
N ASP A 125 -42.52 51.46 4.63
CA ASP A 125 -41.62 52.56 4.28
C ASP A 125 -41.44 52.71 2.75
N ARG A 126 -41.57 51.61 1.99
CA ARG A 126 -41.32 51.54 0.54
C ARG A 126 -42.31 50.61 -0.14
N GLU A 127 -42.48 50.79 -1.45
CA GLU A 127 -43.21 49.81 -2.27
C GLU A 127 -42.42 48.50 -2.40
N LEU A 128 -43.12 47.37 -2.50
CA LEU A 128 -42.53 46.07 -2.78
C LEU A 128 -43.40 45.27 -3.76
N VAL A 129 -42.75 44.47 -4.60
CA VAL A 129 -43.43 43.53 -5.50
C VAL A 129 -43.27 42.13 -4.91
N VAL A 130 -44.39 41.51 -4.53
CA VAL A 130 -44.45 40.12 -4.09
C VAL A 130 -44.48 39.24 -5.33
N THR A 131 -43.39 38.51 -5.56
CA THR A 131 -43.24 37.68 -6.75
C THR A 131 -43.91 36.31 -6.60
N THR A 132 -44.35 35.75 -7.72
CA THR A 132 -44.80 34.35 -7.84
C THR A 132 -43.65 33.34 -7.88
N THR A 133 -42.40 33.78 -8.01
CA THR A 133 -41.20 32.94 -7.94
C THR A 133 -40.93 32.54 -6.49
N GLN A 134 -40.74 31.24 -6.24
CA GLN A 134 -40.51 30.71 -4.90
C GLN A 134 -39.11 30.13 -4.78
N LEU A 135 -38.44 30.41 -3.65
CA LEU A 135 -37.21 29.73 -3.27
C LEU A 135 -37.54 28.26 -2.97
N GLN A 136 -36.78 27.34 -3.55
CA GLN A 136 -36.96 25.89 -3.45
C GLN A 136 -35.77 25.17 -2.85
N ALA A 137 -34.58 25.75 -2.93
CA ALA A 137 -33.36 25.14 -2.42
C ALA A 137 -32.33 26.20 -2.03
N VAL A 138 -31.55 25.90 -1.00
CA VAL A 138 -30.28 26.58 -0.68
C VAL A 138 -29.18 25.54 -0.56
N PHE A 139 -28.06 25.80 -1.22
CA PHE A 139 -26.89 24.94 -1.21
C PHE A 139 -25.66 25.79 -0.91
N LEU A 140 -24.80 25.32 -0.01
CA LEU A 140 -23.59 26.04 0.38
C LEU A 140 -22.36 25.22 0.01
N ARG A 141 -21.35 25.91 -0.53
CA ARG A 141 -19.97 25.44 -0.55
C ARG A 141 -19.10 26.34 0.30
N GLU A 142 -18.25 25.73 1.10
CA GLU A 142 -17.22 26.37 1.92
C GLU A 142 -15.84 25.81 1.54
N PRO A 143 -15.22 26.35 0.46
CA PRO A 143 -13.98 25.83 -0.09
C PRO A 143 -12.81 25.84 0.88
N ASN A 144 -12.77 26.77 1.82
CA ASN A 144 -11.64 26.93 2.75
C ASN A 144 -11.56 25.79 3.79
N GLN A 145 -12.70 25.20 4.14
CA GLN A 145 -12.80 24.10 5.10
C GLN A 145 -13.07 22.75 4.42
N ASP A 146 -13.11 22.71 3.08
CA ASP A 146 -13.47 21.53 2.29
C ASP A 146 -14.85 20.97 2.64
N LYS A 147 -15.81 21.87 2.86
CA LYS A 147 -17.16 21.52 3.30
C LYS A 147 -18.23 22.02 2.35
N TYR A 148 -19.37 21.35 2.42
CA TYR A 148 -20.62 21.79 1.81
C TYR A 148 -21.76 21.61 2.79
N SER A 149 -22.90 22.18 2.44
CA SER A 149 -24.17 21.93 3.12
C SER A 149 -25.27 21.81 2.07
N ASP A 150 -25.87 20.63 2.00
CA ASP A 150 -26.99 20.29 1.15
C ASP A 150 -28.04 19.53 1.98
N LEU A 151 -29.27 19.57 1.53
CA LEU A 151 -30.41 18.98 2.20
C LEU A 151 -30.73 17.56 1.82
N SER A 152 -31.02 16.74 2.84
CA SER A 152 -32.38 16.25 3.16
C SER A 152 -32.44 14.99 4.02
N GLU A 153 -31.32 14.32 4.37
CA GLU A 153 -31.46 12.98 5.00
C GLU A 153 -30.69 12.65 6.29
N MET A 154 -29.86 13.53 6.89
CA MET A 154 -29.00 13.04 8.00
C MET A 154 -28.80 13.89 9.25
N LEU A 155 -29.16 15.18 9.29
CA LEU A 155 -29.04 16.00 10.51
C LEU A 155 -30.23 16.95 10.65
N SER A 156 -30.70 17.12 11.88
CA SER A 156 -31.96 17.75 12.34
C SER A 156 -32.11 19.27 12.09
N LEU A 157 -31.36 19.84 11.16
CA LEU A 157 -31.46 21.25 10.74
C LEU A 157 -31.47 21.30 9.23
N GLU A 158 -32.68 21.26 8.68
CA GLU A 158 -32.91 21.24 7.26
C GLU A 158 -32.75 22.65 6.66
N ARG A 159 -31.55 23.01 6.17
CA ARG A 159 -31.21 24.39 5.74
C ARG A 159 -32.22 25.06 4.80
N THR A 160 -32.71 24.37 3.76
CA THR A 160 -33.82 24.84 2.90
C THR A 160 -35.15 24.84 3.61
N LEU A 161 -35.50 23.88 4.48
CA LEU A 161 -36.75 24.00 5.24
C LEU A 161 -36.73 25.28 6.07
N VAL A 162 -35.58 25.62 6.66
CA VAL A 162 -35.40 26.89 7.37
C VAL A 162 -35.45 28.08 6.42
N ALA A 163 -34.70 28.04 5.30
CA ALA A 163 -34.64 29.15 4.33
C ALA A 163 -35.95 29.40 3.58
N THR A 164 -36.79 28.38 3.41
CA THR A 164 -38.13 28.47 2.77
C THR A 164 -39.24 28.77 3.77
N GLY A 165 -38.90 28.91 5.06
CA GLY A 165 -39.85 29.21 6.13
C GLY A 165 -40.74 28.04 6.55
N GLN A 166 -40.43 26.81 6.11
CA GLN A 166 -41.11 25.59 6.56
C GLN A 166 -40.70 25.20 8.00
N GLN A 167 -39.51 25.62 8.44
CA GLN A 167 -39.04 25.48 9.82
C GLN A 167 -38.62 26.86 10.36
N ASN A 168 -39.12 27.22 11.55
CA ASN A 168 -38.75 28.46 12.23
C ASN A 168 -37.44 28.27 13.03
N ALA A 169 -36.30 28.48 12.38
CA ALA A 169 -34.97 28.42 12.97
C ALA A 169 -34.02 29.40 12.27
N ALA A 170 -32.80 29.52 12.78
CA ALA A 170 -31.70 30.19 12.09
C ALA A 170 -30.66 29.16 11.64
N PHE A 171 -29.88 29.50 10.60
CA PHE A 171 -28.73 28.71 10.16
C PHE A 171 -27.57 29.62 9.79
N LEU A 172 -26.35 29.11 9.93
CA LEU A 172 -25.13 29.83 9.58
C LEU A 172 -24.99 29.86 8.06
N ALA A 173 -25.23 31.02 7.43
CA ALA A 173 -25.37 31.15 5.98
C ALA A 173 -24.13 30.70 5.18
N LEU A 174 -22.93 30.74 5.78
CA LEU A 174 -21.64 30.50 5.12
C LEU A 174 -20.78 29.42 5.82
N GLU A 175 -21.37 28.61 6.70
CA GLU A 175 -20.66 27.50 7.35
C GLU A 175 -21.22 26.15 6.90
N GLY A 176 -20.34 25.29 6.37
CA GLY A 176 -20.65 23.94 5.93
C GLY A 176 -20.63 22.92 7.06
N ASP A 177 -21.47 21.89 6.96
CA ASP A 177 -21.64 20.86 7.99
C ASP A 177 -21.15 19.46 7.54
N ARG A 178 -20.84 19.28 6.25
CA ARG A 178 -20.38 18.01 5.68
C ARG A 178 -19.10 18.21 4.87
N SER A 179 -18.17 17.26 4.94
CA SER A 179 -16.97 17.28 4.10
C SER A 179 -17.29 16.95 2.64
N ILE A 180 -16.67 17.66 1.71
CA ILE A 180 -16.75 17.35 0.27
C ILE A 180 -16.00 16.05 0.00
N THR A 181 -16.59 15.17 -0.79
CA THR A 181 -15.99 13.88 -1.12
C THR A 181 -14.88 14.04 -2.16
N HIS A 182 -13.71 13.48 -1.84
CA HIS A 182 -12.56 13.33 -2.74
C HIS A 182 -12.05 11.90 -2.66
N SER A 183 -12.45 11.05 -3.61
CA SER A 183 -12.17 9.61 -3.60
C SER A 183 -11.70 9.08 -4.94
N LEU A 184 -10.64 8.29 -4.93
CA LEU A 184 -10.15 7.54 -6.07
C LEU A 184 -10.47 6.05 -5.86
N TYR A 185 -11.36 5.51 -6.67
CA TYR A 185 -11.73 4.09 -6.67
C TYR A 185 -10.90 3.35 -7.70
N ILE A 186 -10.28 2.24 -7.31
CA ILE A 186 -9.34 1.45 -8.10
C ILE A 186 -9.77 -0.01 -8.08
N THR A 187 -9.81 -0.65 -9.25
CA THR A 187 -10.05 -2.09 -9.39
C THR A 187 -9.05 -2.75 -10.32
N CYS A 188 -8.53 -3.91 -9.90
CA CYS A 188 -7.70 -4.80 -10.70
C CYS A 188 -8.43 -6.17 -10.77
N PRO A 189 -9.30 -6.40 -11.77
CA PRO A 189 -10.22 -7.53 -11.78
C PRO A 189 -9.56 -8.91 -11.63
N LYS A 190 -8.43 -9.16 -12.32
CA LYS A 190 -7.72 -10.45 -12.23
C LYS A 190 -7.02 -10.62 -10.89
N ILE A 191 -6.41 -9.56 -10.37
CA ILE A 191 -5.75 -9.60 -9.06
C ILE A 191 -6.77 -9.76 -7.95
N PHE A 192 -7.86 -9.01 -7.96
CA PHE A 192 -8.92 -9.10 -6.94
C PHE A 192 -9.78 -10.35 -7.07
N ALA A 193 -9.64 -11.13 -8.15
CA ALA A 193 -10.23 -12.47 -8.27
C ALA A 193 -9.41 -13.57 -7.55
N LEU A 194 -8.19 -13.27 -7.11
CA LEU A 194 -7.36 -14.22 -6.37
C LEU A 194 -8.00 -14.59 -5.02
N PRO A 195 -7.73 -15.81 -4.51
CA PRO A 195 -8.28 -16.28 -3.23
C PRO A 195 -7.63 -15.62 -2.01
N GLU A 196 -6.48 -14.96 -2.16
CA GLU A 196 -5.80 -14.22 -1.11
C GLU A 196 -4.95 -13.08 -1.71
N LEU A 197 -4.83 -11.97 -0.97
CA LEU A 197 -4.02 -10.80 -1.36
C LEU A 197 -2.96 -10.51 -0.29
N LYS A 198 -1.92 -11.36 -0.23
CA LYS A 198 -0.87 -11.28 0.81
C LYS A 198 -0.02 -10.01 0.74
N GLU A 199 0.44 -9.65 -0.44
CA GLU A 199 1.30 -8.48 -0.66
C GLU A 199 0.92 -7.79 -1.97
N LEU A 200 -0.23 -7.13 -1.95
CA LEU A 200 -0.69 -6.33 -3.10
C LEU A 200 0.12 -5.05 -3.18
N GLN A 201 0.62 -4.74 -4.37
CA GLN A 201 1.25 -3.47 -4.68
C GLN A 201 0.42 -2.71 -5.70
N LEU A 202 0.10 -1.44 -5.40
CA LEU A 202 -0.41 -0.49 -6.37
C LEU A 202 0.73 0.42 -6.81
N ILE A 203 1.06 0.35 -8.09
CA ILE A 203 2.10 1.15 -8.74
C ILE A 203 1.41 2.31 -9.46
N ILE A 204 1.56 3.51 -8.92
CA ILE A 204 1.01 4.74 -9.46
C ILE A 204 2.13 5.48 -10.18
N THR A 205 2.01 5.64 -11.49
CA THR A 205 2.95 6.38 -12.33
C THR A 205 2.44 7.81 -12.53
N THR A 206 3.30 8.80 -12.33
CA THR A 206 2.98 10.23 -12.53
C THR A 206 3.46 10.72 -13.89
N ASN A 207 3.24 12.00 -14.21
CA ASN A 207 3.63 12.66 -15.46
C ASN A 207 5.15 12.93 -15.62
N ASN A 208 6.03 12.16 -14.96
CA ASN A 208 7.49 12.36 -14.91
C ASN A 208 7.99 13.65 -14.22
N ALA A 209 7.12 14.46 -13.61
CA ALA A 209 7.59 15.54 -12.75
C ALA A 209 8.00 14.96 -11.38
N ALA A 210 9.25 15.16 -10.97
CA ALA A 210 9.73 14.76 -9.64
C ALA A 210 8.84 15.33 -8.51
N GLU A 211 8.27 16.52 -8.74
CA GLU A 211 7.30 17.17 -7.85
C GLU A 211 6.03 16.33 -7.66
N SER A 212 5.44 15.76 -8.72
CA SER A 212 4.19 15.00 -8.62
C SER A 212 4.32 13.69 -7.86
N VAL A 213 5.48 13.04 -7.89
CA VAL A 213 5.71 11.81 -7.10
C VAL A 213 5.83 12.16 -5.61
N ASN A 214 6.54 13.24 -5.29
CA ASN A 214 6.66 13.76 -3.93
C ASN A 214 5.32 14.24 -3.37
N GLN A 215 4.51 14.91 -4.20
CA GLN A 215 3.14 15.30 -3.87
C GLN A 215 2.31 14.09 -3.46
N LEU A 216 2.26 13.05 -4.31
CA LEU A 216 1.47 11.84 -4.05
C LEU A 216 1.88 11.13 -2.76
N GLN A 217 3.16 11.15 -2.39
CA GLN A 217 3.63 10.55 -1.14
C GLN A 217 3.23 11.34 0.10
N ASN A 218 3.18 12.66 -0.01
CA ASN A 218 2.82 13.51 1.11
C ASN A 218 1.30 13.70 1.25
N LEU A 219 0.50 13.14 0.33
CA LEU A 219 -0.95 13.16 0.46
C LEU A 219 -1.39 12.24 1.61
N PRO A 220 -2.19 12.73 2.57
CA PRO A 220 -2.76 11.92 3.64
C PRO A 220 -3.92 11.06 3.13
N LEU A 221 -3.61 10.08 2.26
CA LEU A 221 -4.60 9.17 1.68
C LEU A 221 -5.05 8.13 2.70
N ASN A 222 -6.37 8.06 2.91
CA ASN A 222 -7.00 7.00 3.68
C ASN A 222 -7.44 5.89 2.72
N TRP A 223 -6.88 4.70 2.91
CA TRP A 223 -7.21 3.55 2.08
C TRP A 223 -8.31 2.71 2.72
N SER A 224 -9.29 2.30 1.92
CA SER A 224 -10.41 1.47 2.35
C SER A 224 -10.82 0.47 1.27
N TYR A 225 -11.50 -0.60 1.68
CA TYR A 225 -12.12 -1.57 0.78
C TYR A 225 -13.58 -1.78 1.15
N TRP A 226 -14.40 -2.16 0.17
CA TRP A 226 -15.81 -2.49 0.42
C TRP A 226 -15.93 -3.91 0.99
N ASP A 227 -16.56 -4.06 2.16
CA ASP A 227 -16.76 -5.38 2.80
C ASP A 227 -18.11 -6.06 2.45
N GLY A 228 -18.98 -5.34 1.71
CA GLY A 228 -20.34 -5.77 1.40
C GLY A 228 -21.41 -4.90 2.06
N TYR A 229 -21.05 -4.17 3.11
CA TYR A 229 -21.95 -3.32 3.90
C TYR A 229 -21.43 -1.89 4.05
N GLN A 230 -20.12 -1.73 4.24
CA GLN A 230 -19.48 -0.42 4.44
C GLN A 230 -18.02 -0.42 3.94
N TRP A 231 -17.45 0.78 3.82
CA TRP A 231 -16.03 0.95 3.54
C TRP A 231 -15.21 0.72 4.81
N GLN A 232 -14.37 -0.31 4.80
CA GLN A 232 -13.47 -0.67 5.90
C GLN A 232 -12.07 -0.13 5.64
N ALA A 233 -11.45 0.46 6.67
CA ALA A 233 -10.08 0.93 6.57
C ALA A 233 -9.11 -0.23 6.27
N SER A 234 -8.19 0.03 5.34
CA SER A 234 -7.09 -0.86 4.99
C SER A 234 -5.79 -0.35 5.59
N GLN A 235 -4.98 -1.25 6.15
CA GLN A 235 -3.63 -0.91 6.59
C GLN A 235 -2.65 -1.03 5.43
N THR A 236 -2.08 0.11 5.01
CA THR A 236 -0.91 0.13 4.13
C THR A 236 0.34 -0.25 4.94
N LEU A 237 1.18 -1.12 4.39
CA LEU A 237 2.46 -1.48 5.00
C LEU A 237 3.51 -0.41 4.79
N SER A 238 3.62 0.05 3.56
CA SER A 238 4.72 0.92 3.12
C SER A 238 4.36 1.63 1.83
N GLN A 239 4.99 2.78 1.66
CA GLN A 239 5.02 3.50 0.40
C GLN A 239 6.48 3.71 0.02
N SER A 240 6.82 3.37 -1.21
CA SER A 240 8.16 3.61 -1.78
C SER A 240 8.06 4.37 -3.09
N GLN A 241 9.16 4.95 -3.53
CA GLN A 241 9.24 5.72 -4.76
C GLN A 241 10.43 5.29 -5.59
N ASN A 242 10.24 5.32 -6.91
CA ASN A 242 11.30 5.14 -7.88
C ASN A 242 11.02 6.02 -9.10
N ASN A 243 11.87 7.01 -9.37
CA ASN A 243 11.71 7.96 -10.47
C ASN A 243 10.33 8.64 -10.49
N ASN A 244 9.48 8.26 -11.45
CA ASN A 244 8.13 8.75 -11.70
C ASN A 244 7.03 7.86 -11.09
N GLN A 245 7.39 6.87 -10.27
CA GLN A 245 6.47 5.89 -9.72
C GLN A 245 6.44 5.95 -8.19
N SER A 246 5.23 5.85 -7.64
CA SER A 246 5.01 5.55 -6.23
C SER A 246 4.33 4.20 -6.11
N THR A 247 4.90 3.32 -5.27
CA THR A 247 4.38 1.99 -5.01
C THR A 247 3.84 1.93 -3.59
N ILE A 248 2.55 1.62 -3.48
CA ILE A 248 1.83 1.47 -2.20
C ILE A 248 1.60 -0.02 -1.97
N THR A 249 2.06 -0.53 -0.84
CA THR A 249 2.00 -1.97 -0.52
C THR A 249 0.99 -2.24 0.58
N PHE A 250 0.13 -3.23 0.37
CA PHE A 250 -0.90 -3.69 1.30
C PHE A 250 -0.60 -5.12 1.75
N ALA A 251 -0.56 -5.35 3.07
CA ALA A 251 -0.42 -6.70 3.63
C ALA A 251 -1.80 -7.32 3.84
N ASN A 252 -1.95 -8.57 3.42
CA ASN A 252 -3.11 -9.41 3.73
C ASN A 252 -4.43 -8.67 3.54
N LEU A 253 -4.54 -7.92 2.43
CA LEU A 253 -5.73 -7.13 2.13
C LEU A 253 -6.93 -8.08 1.99
N PRO A 254 -8.01 -7.90 2.77
CA PRO A 254 -9.22 -8.68 2.57
C PRO A 254 -9.75 -8.47 1.15
N ILE A 255 -10.25 -9.53 0.51
CA ILE A 255 -10.80 -9.44 -0.84
C ILE A 255 -12.04 -8.55 -0.78
N PRO A 256 -12.08 -7.41 -1.50
CA PRO A 256 -13.24 -6.53 -1.47
C PRO A 256 -14.47 -7.25 -2.04
N ALA A 257 -15.65 -7.00 -1.45
CA ALA A 257 -16.90 -7.46 -2.01
C ALA A 257 -17.24 -6.66 -3.30
N PRO A 258 -18.04 -7.23 -4.22
CA PRO A 258 -18.54 -6.48 -5.37
C PRO A 258 -19.36 -5.26 -4.94
N TYR A 259 -19.10 -4.11 -5.57
CA TYR A 259 -19.80 -2.85 -5.37
C TYR A 259 -20.06 -2.19 -6.74
N GLU A 260 -21.25 -1.65 -6.92
CA GLU A 260 -21.65 -0.98 -8.16
C GLU A 260 -21.34 0.51 -8.08
N LEU A 261 -20.45 0.97 -8.97
CA LEU A 261 -20.05 2.37 -9.07
C LEU A 261 -20.20 2.83 -10.52
N GLN A 262 -20.96 3.90 -10.76
CA GLN A 262 -21.23 4.44 -12.11
C GLN A 262 -21.69 3.36 -13.11
N GLY A 263 -22.60 2.47 -12.68
CA GLY A 263 -23.13 1.37 -13.50
C GLY A 263 -22.15 0.20 -13.72
N LYS A 264 -21.01 0.18 -13.02
CA LYS A 264 -19.99 -0.88 -13.10
C LYS A 264 -19.83 -1.60 -11.78
N THR A 265 -20.27 -2.86 -11.74
CA THR A 265 -20.05 -3.75 -10.60
C THR A 265 -18.63 -4.34 -10.65
N ALA A 266 -17.81 -4.02 -9.66
CA ALA A 266 -16.46 -4.58 -9.52
C ALA A 266 -16.03 -4.63 -8.04
N ARG A 267 -14.86 -5.19 -7.76
CA ARG A 267 -14.24 -5.17 -6.43
C ARG A 267 -13.37 -3.93 -6.33
N TRP A 268 -13.68 -3.00 -5.45
CA TRP A 268 -13.04 -1.68 -5.43
C TRP A 268 -12.19 -1.48 -4.17
N LEU A 269 -11.02 -0.91 -4.37
CA LEU A 269 -10.22 -0.27 -3.34
C LEU A 269 -10.38 1.24 -3.48
N GLN A 270 -10.64 1.95 -2.39
CA GLN A 270 -10.84 3.39 -2.37
C GLN A 270 -9.64 4.05 -1.67
N ALA A 271 -9.14 5.13 -2.26
CA ALA A 271 -8.29 6.11 -1.60
C ALA A 271 -9.07 7.40 -1.42
N SER A 272 -9.36 7.78 -0.18
CA SER A 272 -10.01 9.05 0.13
C SER A 272 -9.01 10.09 0.64
N LEU A 273 -9.22 11.33 0.25
CA LEU A 273 -8.45 12.49 0.70
C LEU A 273 -9.40 13.44 1.44
N ASN A 274 -9.03 13.84 2.65
CA ASN A 274 -9.79 14.81 3.43
C ASN A 274 -9.00 16.13 3.50
N ASN A 275 -9.70 17.25 3.65
CA ASN A 275 -9.11 18.59 3.83
C ASN A 275 -8.21 19.01 2.66
N ILE A 276 -8.68 18.81 1.43
CA ILE A 276 -7.91 19.13 0.22
C ILE A 276 -7.54 20.63 0.15
N SER A 277 -8.31 21.48 0.83
CA SER A 277 -8.10 22.94 0.93
C SER A 277 -6.78 23.32 1.59
N SER A 278 -6.15 22.44 2.38
CA SER A 278 -4.81 22.69 2.90
C SER A 278 -3.69 22.46 1.87
N LEU A 279 -4.03 21.92 0.69
CA LEU A 279 -3.11 21.39 -0.31
C LEU A 279 -3.13 22.15 -1.65
N PHE A 280 -3.66 23.39 -1.68
CA PHE A 280 -3.80 24.19 -2.90
C PHE A 280 -2.50 24.23 -3.73
N GLY A 281 -2.58 23.81 -4.99
CA GLY A 281 -1.45 23.77 -5.94
C GLY A 281 -0.48 22.60 -5.75
N ASN A 282 -0.66 21.75 -4.75
CA ASN A 282 0.24 20.64 -4.41
C ASN A 282 -0.41 19.26 -4.63
N LEU A 283 -1.10 19.08 -5.77
CA LEU A 283 -1.83 17.85 -6.10
C LEU A 283 -1.18 17.12 -7.28
N PRO A 284 -1.01 15.79 -7.21
CA PRO A 284 -0.25 15.03 -8.17
C PRO A 284 -1.02 14.83 -9.48
N GLN A 285 -0.28 14.78 -10.59
CA GLN A 285 -0.80 14.27 -11.85
C GLN A 285 -0.39 12.81 -12.07
N VAL A 286 -1.37 11.95 -12.31
CA VAL A 286 -1.21 10.51 -12.51
C VAL A 286 -1.38 10.18 -13.99
N SER A 287 -0.46 9.39 -14.55
CA SER A 287 -0.52 8.92 -15.94
C SER A 287 -0.99 7.47 -16.05
N ASN A 288 -0.72 6.63 -15.04
CA ASN A 288 -1.11 5.23 -15.02
C ASN A 288 -1.21 4.68 -13.60
N ILE A 289 -2.12 3.73 -13.40
CA ILE A 289 -2.22 2.94 -12.16
C ILE A 289 -2.20 1.46 -12.56
N GLN A 290 -1.34 0.68 -11.90
CA GLN A 290 -1.18 -0.75 -12.14
C GLN A 290 -1.17 -1.51 -10.81
N GLY A 291 -1.92 -2.61 -10.75
CA GLY A 291 -1.78 -3.59 -9.67
C GLY A 291 -0.66 -4.57 -9.98
N SER A 292 0.07 -4.97 -8.94
CA SER A 292 1.12 -5.97 -8.99
C SER A 292 1.04 -6.84 -7.73
N ILE A 293 1.15 -8.15 -7.87
CA ILE A 293 1.19 -9.07 -6.73
C ILE A 293 2.13 -10.24 -7.02
N ASN A 294 3.00 -10.57 -6.06
CA ASN A 294 3.80 -11.79 -6.12
C ASN A 294 2.94 -12.97 -5.67
N ILE A 295 2.85 -14.00 -6.51
CA ILE A 295 2.14 -15.23 -6.23
C ILE A 295 3.18 -16.33 -6.04
N LYS A 296 3.13 -16.97 -4.88
CA LYS A 296 3.99 -18.11 -4.54
C LYS A 296 3.14 -19.31 -4.15
N GLN A 297 3.17 -20.33 -4.97
CA GLN A 297 2.63 -21.66 -4.66
C GLN A 297 3.80 -22.59 -4.35
N SER A 298 3.70 -23.39 -3.29
CA SER A 298 4.83 -24.19 -2.81
C SER A 298 4.41 -25.59 -2.38
N ASN A 299 5.36 -26.51 -2.39
CA ASN A 299 5.18 -27.90 -1.96
C ASN A 299 4.16 -28.70 -2.80
N LEU A 300 3.99 -28.34 -4.07
CA LEU A 300 3.12 -29.06 -5.00
C LEU A 300 3.79 -30.37 -5.44
N ILE A 301 3.01 -31.43 -5.62
CA ILE A 301 3.49 -32.67 -6.26
C ILE A 301 3.19 -32.54 -7.75
N PRO A 302 4.14 -32.82 -8.66
CA PRO A 302 3.83 -32.90 -10.09
C PRO A 302 2.69 -33.89 -10.33
N GLU A 303 1.76 -33.58 -11.23
CA GLU A 303 0.67 -34.51 -11.54
C GLU A 303 1.20 -35.81 -12.17
N ILE A 304 2.23 -35.68 -13.02
CA ILE A 304 2.79 -36.80 -13.78
C ILE A 304 4.31 -36.68 -13.80
N CYS A 305 4.99 -37.78 -13.47
CA CYS A 305 6.39 -37.99 -13.84
C CYS A 305 6.52 -39.32 -14.57
N LEU A 306 7.45 -39.41 -15.51
CA LEU A 306 7.67 -40.61 -16.31
C LEU A 306 9.15 -41.01 -16.27
N PHE A 307 9.41 -42.31 -16.18
CA PHE A 307 10.68 -42.90 -16.60
C PHE A 307 10.51 -43.41 -18.03
N ASN A 308 11.19 -42.78 -18.99
CA ASN A 308 10.98 -42.98 -20.41
C ASN A 308 9.50 -42.80 -20.79
N THR A 309 8.77 -43.90 -20.98
CA THR A 309 7.32 -43.91 -21.27
C THR A 309 6.48 -44.47 -20.13
N THR A 310 7.10 -44.87 -19.02
CA THR A 310 6.43 -45.50 -17.88
C THR A 310 6.09 -44.47 -16.81
N PRO A 311 4.82 -44.29 -16.42
CA PRO A 311 4.45 -43.43 -15.31
C PRO A 311 5.04 -43.89 -13.96
N LEU A 312 5.46 -42.93 -13.16
CA LEU A 312 6.04 -43.15 -11.84
C LEU A 312 5.02 -42.86 -10.73
N GLU A 313 4.99 -43.71 -9.71
CA GLU A 313 4.11 -43.58 -8.54
C GLU A 313 4.74 -42.66 -7.49
N LEU A 314 4.35 -41.38 -7.50
CA LEU A 314 4.97 -40.33 -6.68
C LEU A 314 4.62 -40.39 -5.18
N THR A 315 3.73 -41.29 -4.77
CA THR A 315 3.35 -41.49 -3.35
C THR A 315 4.34 -42.39 -2.58
N LYS A 316 5.28 -43.02 -3.28
CA LYS A 316 6.31 -43.93 -2.74
C LYS A 316 7.69 -43.51 -3.23
N ASP A 317 8.71 -44.13 -2.67
CA ASP A 317 10.06 -43.98 -3.21
C ASP A 317 10.15 -44.54 -4.64
N PHE A 318 10.81 -43.82 -5.55
CA PHE A 318 10.89 -44.21 -6.96
C PHE A 318 12.25 -43.91 -7.59
N TYR A 319 12.61 -44.70 -8.60
CA TYR A 319 13.82 -44.51 -9.39
C TYR A 319 13.53 -43.62 -10.61
N PRO A 320 14.11 -42.41 -10.74
CA PRO A 320 13.82 -41.50 -11.85
C PRO A 320 14.28 -42.07 -13.20
N PHE A 321 15.30 -42.93 -13.21
CA PHE A 321 15.87 -43.58 -14.39
C PHE A 321 15.74 -45.12 -14.34
N GLY A 322 14.79 -45.64 -13.56
CA GLY A 322 14.65 -47.09 -13.35
C GLY A 322 15.75 -47.70 -12.47
N GLU A 323 15.64 -49.01 -12.23
CA GLU A 323 16.59 -49.76 -11.37
C GLU A 323 17.94 -50.02 -12.05
N GLN A 324 17.97 -49.98 -13.38
CA GLN A 324 19.16 -50.20 -14.19
C GLN A 324 19.33 -49.05 -15.19
N PRO A 325 19.79 -47.86 -14.74
CA PRO A 325 19.87 -46.70 -15.62
C PRO A 325 20.89 -46.90 -16.74
N GLU A 326 20.49 -46.57 -17.95
CA GLU A 326 21.31 -46.63 -19.16
C GLU A 326 21.49 -45.25 -19.81
N LEU A 327 22.39 -45.20 -20.79
CA LEU A 327 22.60 -44.00 -21.59
C LEU A 327 21.31 -43.62 -22.34
N ASN A 328 20.95 -42.34 -22.32
CA ASN A 328 19.73 -41.75 -22.85
C ASN A 328 18.44 -42.04 -22.08
N ASP A 329 18.50 -42.74 -20.95
CA ASP A 329 17.33 -42.84 -20.08
C ASP A 329 16.89 -41.45 -19.62
N THR A 330 15.57 -41.28 -19.58
CA THR A 330 14.93 -39.98 -19.37
C THR A 330 13.95 -40.02 -18.21
N PHE A 331 14.03 -38.99 -17.37
CA PHE A 331 13.08 -38.71 -16.30
C PHE A 331 12.30 -37.45 -16.66
N TYR A 332 11.00 -37.58 -16.93
CA TYR A 332 10.11 -36.47 -17.28
C TYR A 332 9.35 -35.97 -16.07
N ILE A 333 9.16 -34.66 -15.99
CA ILE A 333 8.30 -34.00 -15.01
C ILE A 333 7.31 -33.11 -15.79
N ALA A 334 6.02 -33.35 -15.60
CA ALA A 334 4.98 -32.44 -16.06
C ALA A 334 4.92 -31.24 -15.11
N LEU A 335 4.99 -30.05 -15.67
CA LEU A 335 4.75 -28.81 -14.96
C LEU A 335 3.25 -28.49 -14.99
N ASP A 336 2.77 -27.79 -13.97
CA ASP A 336 1.39 -27.29 -13.94
C ASP A 336 1.25 -26.07 -14.87
N ASP A 337 0.55 -26.29 -15.98
CA ASP A 337 0.29 -25.31 -17.03
C ASP A 337 -0.38 -24.03 -16.50
N THR A 338 -1.17 -24.10 -15.40
CA THR A 338 -1.88 -22.94 -14.84
C THR A 338 -0.93 -21.91 -14.23
N PHE A 339 0.23 -22.36 -13.74
CA PHE A 339 1.27 -21.53 -13.14
C PHE A 339 2.36 -21.11 -14.12
N ILE A 340 2.35 -21.61 -15.36
CA ILE A 340 3.27 -21.15 -16.39
C ILE A 340 2.86 -19.73 -16.83
N LYS A 341 3.71 -18.76 -16.51
CA LYS A 341 3.55 -17.33 -16.77
C LYS A 341 4.90 -16.73 -17.19
N PRO A 342 4.92 -15.57 -17.86
CA PRO A 342 6.16 -14.88 -18.17
C PRO A 342 7.05 -14.72 -16.92
N ASN A 343 8.33 -15.06 -17.05
CA ASN A 343 9.32 -14.96 -15.98
C ASN A 343 9.03 -15.81 -14.72
N VAL A 344 8.12 -16.80 -14.77
CA VAL A 344 7.87 -17.68 -13.63
C VAL A 344 9.15 -18.40 -13.21
N THR A 345 9.42 -18.39 -11.92
CA THR A 345 10.48 -19.19 -11.30
C THR A 345 9.88 -20.48 -10.79
N ILE A 346 10.41 -21.60 -11.24
CA ILE A 346 10.05 -22.93 -10.74
C ILE A 346 11.20 -23.44 -9.88
N SER A 347 10.90 -23.79 -8.64
CA SER A 347 11.82 -24.49 -7.76
C SER A 347 11.49 -25.97 -7.76
N ILE A 348 12.52 -26.79 -7.97
CA ILE A 348 12.48 -28.25 -7.92
C ILE A 348 13.18 -28.66 -6.63
N ASP A 349 12.44 -29.28 -5.72
CA ASP A 349 12.92 -29.75 -4.43
C ASP A 349 12.85 -31.28 -4.40
N ILE A 350 14.01 -31.93 -4.28
CA ILE A 350 14.15 -33.40 -4.30
C ILE A 350 14.84 -33.87 -3.03
N THR A 351 14.24 -34.86 -2.38
CA THR A 351 14.83 -35.59 -1.25
C THR A 351 15.09 -37.02 -1.71
N LEU A 352 16.29 -37.54 -1.45
CA LEU A 352 16.69 -38.88 -1.82
C LEU A 352 16.60 -39.82 -0.61
N THR A 353 15.98 -40.98 -0.80
CA THR A 353 16.14 -42.08 0.18
C THR A 353 17.51 -42.72 0.01
N ARG A 354 17.97 -42.90 -1.23
CA ARG A 354 19.28 -43.46 -1.53
C ARG A 354 20.01 -42.54 -2.51
N LYS A 355 21.16 -42.07 -2.06
CA LYS A 355 22.12 -41.34 -2.88
C LYS A 355 23.11 -42.32 -3.53
N PRO A 356 23.36 -42.23 -4.84
CA PRO A 356 24.41 -42.99 -5.51
C PRO A 356 25.80 -42.70 -4.91
N ALA A 357 26.56 -43.76 -4.65
CA ALA A 357 27.94 -43.69 -4.17
C ALA A 357 28.95 -43.81 -5.31
N ASN A 358 28.61 -44.55 -6.38
CA ASN A 358 29.48 -44.73 -7.54
C ASN A 358 28.88 -44.03 -8.76
N THR A 359 29.53 -42.98 -9.23
CA THR A 359 29.13 -42.25 -10.44
C THR A 359 30.37 -41.96 -11.26
N ASN A 360 30.64 -42.81 -12.24
CA ASN A 360 31.79 -42.65 -13.12
C ASN A 360 31.38 -41.84 -14.35
N ASP A 361 32.02 -40.66 -14.52
CA ASP A 361 31.83 -39.78 -15.68
C ASP A 361 30.36 -39.42 -15.96
N LEU A 362 29.53 -39.42 -14.90
CA LEU A 362 28.09 -39.21 -14.99
C LEU A 362 27.79 -37.76 -15.38
N LYS A 363 26.99 -37.58 -16.43
CA LYS A 363 26.45 -36.29 -16.84
C LYS A 363 24.98 -36.39 -17.21
N ILE A 364 24.16 -35.64 -16.48
CA ILE A 364 22.75 -35.45 -16.72
C ILE A 364 22.51 -34.06 -17.26
N VAL A 365 21.80 -34.02 -18.39
CA VAL A 365 21.34 -32.79 -19.02
C VAL A 365 19.85 -32.65 -18.77
N TRP A 366 19.42 -31.44 -18.43
CA TRP A 366 18.01 -31.10 -18.30
C TRP A 366 17.56 -30.35 -19.54
N GLU A 367 16.40 -30.71 -20.06
CA GLU A 367 15.85 -30.18 -21.29
C GLU A 367 14.39 -29.79 -21.08
N ILE A 368 13.93 -28.76 -21.79
CA ILE A 368 12.52 -28.41 -21.92
C ILE A 368 12.07 -28.63 -23.36
N SER A 369 10.84 -29.13 -23.52
CA SER A 369 10.26 -29.26 -24.85
C SER A 369 9.57 -27.97 -25.27
N ASN A 370 9.72 -27.60 -26.54
CA ASN A 370 8.98 -26.48 -27.16
C ASN A 370 7.90 -26.96 -28.15
N GLY A 371 7.52 -28.24 -28.09
CA GLY A 371 6.56 -28.87 -29.00
C GLY A 371 7.19 -29.47 -30.27
N GLN A 372 8.41 -29.07 -30.64
CA GLN A 372 9.12 -29.60 -31.82
C GLN A 372 10.43 -30.28 -31.44
N VAL A 373 11.21 -29.67 -30.56
CA VAL A 373 12.52 -30.13 -30.14
C VAL A 373 12.69 -30.00 -28.62
N TRP A 374 13.58 -30.81 -28.08
CA TRP A 374 14.05 -30.67 -26.71
C TRP A 374 15.24 -29.72 -26.70
N GLN A 375 15.13 -28.67 -25.91
CA GLN A 375 16.15 -27.64 -25.75
C GLN A 375 16.79 -27.76 -24.37
N GLU A 376 18.11 -27.78 -24.30
CA GLU A 376 18.84 -27.83 -23.04
C GLU A 376 18.55 -26.58 -22.19
N ILE A 377 18.28 -26.81 -20.90
CA ILE A 377 18.16 -25.78 -19.87
C ILE A 377 19.59 -25.44 -19.42
N ALA A 378 20.15 -24.38 -20.01
CA ALA A 378 21.52 -23.95 -19.79
C ALA A 378 21.61 -22.49 -19.35
N ASP A 379 22.72 -22.13 -18.71
CA ASP A 379 22.96 -20.77 -18.19
C ASP A 379 23.31 -19.75 -19.29
N LYS A 380 23.51 -20.22 -20.52
CA LYS A 380 23.92 -19.42 -21.67
C LYS A 380 22.81 -19.50 -22.70
N ASN A 381 22.23 -18.35 -23.10
CA ASN A 381 21.39 -18.11 -24.31
C ASN A 381 19.97 -17.53 -24.09
N ASN A 382 19.62 -16.95 -22.93
CA ASN A 382 18.33 -16.24 -22.69
C ASN A 382 17.03 -17.03 -22.93
N GLN A 383 17.13 -18.32 -23.28
CA GLN A 383 16.04 -19.28 -23.41
C GLN A 383 16.18 -20.24 -22.21
N LEU A 384 15.23 -20.19 -21.26
CA LEU A 384 15.13 -21.00 -20.03
C LEU A 384 16.46 -21.38 -19.33
N LYS A 385 16.74 -20.77 -18.18
CA LYS A 385 18.03 -20.94 -17.47
C LYS A 385 17.86 -21.35 -16.02
N TRP A 386 18.90 -21.99 -15.47
CA TRP A 386 19.05 -22.10 -14.03
C TRP A 386 19.35 -20.71 -13.45
N ILE A 387 18.72 -20.37 -12.33
CA ILE A 387 18.94 -19.07 -11.67
C ILE A 387 19.86 -19.24 -10.45
N ALA A 388 20.60 -18.15 -10.16
CA ALA A 388 21.65 -18.00 -9.13
C ALA A 388 21.73 -19.12 -8.07
N LYS A 389 22.93 -19.73 -7.95
CA LYS A 389 23.25 -20.85 -7.03
C LYS A 389 22.53 -22.18 -7.34
N SER A 390 21.85 -22.29 -8.48
CA SER A 390 21.30 -23.55 -9.00
C SER A 390 22.13 -24.06 -10.19
N SER A 391 22.12 -25.36 -10.41
CA SER A 391 22.70 -26.04 -11.56
C SER A 391 21.84 -27.25 -11.94
N ALA A 392 22.07 -27.82 -13.12
CA ALA A 392 21.44 -29.06 -13.55
C ALA A 392 21.62 -30.18 -12.51
N ILE A 393 20.49 -30.73 -12.02
CA ILE A 393 20.48 -31.78 -10.99
C ILE A 393 21.08 -33.06 -11.55
N GLN A 394 22.13 -33.56 -10.89
CA GLN A 394 22.83 -34.82 -11.18
C GLN A 394 22.37 -35.97 -10.27
N PHE A 395 21.52 -35.70 -9.28
CA PHE A 395 21.09 -36.65 -8.24
C PHE A 395 22.26 -37.22 -7.42
N THR A 396 23.33 -36.44 -7.30
CA THR A 396 24.54 -36.76 -6.51
C THR A 396 24.86 -35.65 -5.51
N GLU A 397 24.03 -34.62 -5.44
CA GLU A 397 24.18 -33.47 -4.56
C GLU A 397 23.87 -33.84 -3.09
N LYS A 398 23.95 -32.85 -2.19
CA LYS A 398 23.56 -33.01 -0.80
C LYS A 398 22.04 -32.84 -0.68
N ASP A 399 21.40 -33.70 0.11
CA ASP A 399 19.97 -33.61 0.41
C ASP A 399 19.67 -32.44 1.39
N PRO A 400 18.59 -31.64 1.16
CA PRO A 400 17.72 -31.66 0.00
C PRO A 400 18.37 -31.03 -1.23
N ILE A 401 18.14 -31.65 -2.38
CA ILE A 401 18.57 -31.14 -3.68
C ILE A 401 17.57 -30.08 -4.10
N GLN A 402 18.04 -28.84 -4.26
CA GLN A 402 17.21 -27.72 -4.66
C GLN A 402 17.79 -27.07 -5.91
N ALA A 403 16.96 -26.94 -6.93
CA ALA A 403 17.34 -26.20 -8.13
C ALA A 403 16.20 -25.31 -8.58
N LYS A 404 16.53 -24.10 -9.04
CA LYS A 404 15.57 -23.13 -9.54
C LYS A 404 15.84 -22.84 -11.00
N LEU A 405 14.77 -22.87 -11.80
CA LEU A 405 14.78 -22.47 -13.20
C LEU A 405 13.81 -21.31 -13.40
N GLN A 406 14.12 -20.42 -14.35
CA GLN A 406 13.26 -19.30 -14.70
C GLN A 406 12.81 -19.42 -16.14
N PHE A 407 11.49 -19.37 -16.34
CA PHE A 407 10.88 -19.27 -17.65
C PHE A 407 11.19 -17.92 -18.29
N PRO A 408 11.26 -17.85 -19.63
CA PRO A 408 11.56 -16.61 -20.33
C PRO A 408 10.39 -15.60 -20.22
N ASN A 409 10.62 -14.42 -20.81
CA ASN A 409 9.61 -13.38 -20.93
C ASN A 409 8.44 -13.81 -21.83
N ALA A 410 7.39 -12.97 -21.90
CA ALA A 410 6.14 -13.29 -22.58
C ALA A 410 6.28 -13.64 -24.06
N GLU A 411 7.29 -13.10 -24.74
CA GLU A 411 7.52 -13.29 -26.17
C GLU A 411 8.16 -14.64 -26.51
N ASN A 412 8.77 -15.31 -25.52
CA ASN A 412 9.60 -16.50 -25.75
C ASN A 412 9.18 -17.71 -24.91
N ILE A 413 7.97 -17.71 -24.33
CA ILE A 413 7.47 -18.86 -23.57
C ILE A 413 7.38 -20.07 -24.52
N PRO A 414 7.95 -21.24 -24.15
CA PRO A 414 7.86 -22.43 -24.99
C PRO A 414 6.41 -22.87 -25.19
N PHE A 415 6.15 -23.65 -26.24
CA PHE A 415 4.85 -24.29 -26.40
C PHE A 415 4.81 -25.62 -25.63
N PRO A 416 3.64 -26.00 -25.06
CA PRO A 416 3.48 -27.32 -24.47
C PRO A 416 3.69 -28.40 -25.53
N SER A 417 4.06 -29.60 -25.09
CA SER A 417 4.35 -30.74 -25.96
C SER A 417 3.65 -32.00 -25.48
N THR A 418 3.48 -32.96 -26.38
CA THR A 418 2.85 -34.25 -26.06
C THR A 418 3.91 -35.28 -25.70
N VAL A 419 3.87 -35.78 -24.46
CA VAL A 419 4.69 -36.91 -24.00
C VAL A 419 3.76 -37.96 -23.42
N ASN A 420 3.89 -39.20 -23.88
CA ASN A 420 3.05 -40.33 -23.46
C ASN A 420 1.52 -40.07 -23.54
N GLY A 421 1.08 -39.33 -24.57
CA GLY A 421 -0.33 -39.00 -24.79
C GLY A 421 -0.83 -37.74 -24.09
N GLU A 422 -0.04 -37.12 -23.22
CA GLU A 422 -0.42 -35.93 -22.44
C GLU A 422 0.28 -34.67 -22.96
N THR A 423 -0.50 -33.65 -23.32
CA THR A 423 0.01 -32.35 -23.78
C THR A 423 0.14 -31.39 -22.61
N ARG A 424 1.37 -31.10 -22.19
CA ARG A 424 1.71 -30.24 -21.03
C ARG A 424 3.04 -29.52 -21.26
N TYR A 425 3.40 -28.63 -20.34
CA TYR A 425 4.79 -28.17 -20.21
C TYR A 425 5.66 -29.26 -19.58
N TRP A 426 6.59 -29.82 -20.36
CA TRP A 426 7.46 -30.91 -19.90
C TRP A 426 8.90 -30.47 -19.79
N ILE A 427 9.51 -30.75 -18.64
CA ILE A 427 10.97 -30.80 -18.50
C ILE A 427 11.40 -32.26 -18.36
N ARG A 428 12.61 -32.57 -18.82
CA ARG A 428 13.19 -33.90 -18.64
C ARG A 428 14.65 -33.83 -18.24
N ALA A 429 15.08 -34.75 -17.39
CA ALA A 429 16.48 -35.05 -17.15
C ALA A 429 16.87 -36.25 -18.03
N ARG A 430 18.04 -36.20 -18.68
CA ARG A 430 18.53 -37.27 -19.57
C ARG A 430 19.96 -37.63 -19.22
N ILE A 431 20.26 -38.93 -19.11
CA ILE A 431 21.63 -39.42 -18.96
C ILE A 431 22.35 -39.28 -20.30
N THR A 432 23.36 -38.44 -20.36
CA THR A 432 24.12 -38.15 -21.61
C THR A 432 25.53 -38.71 -21.61
N GLN A 433 26.07 -39.04 -20.44
CA GLN A 433 27.40 -39.60 -20.27
C GLN A 433 27.46 -40.35 -18.94
N GLY A 434 28.35 -41.33 -18.85
CA GLY A 434 28.57 -42.12 -17.64
C GLY A 434 27.40 -43.02 -17.26
N HIS A 435 27.40 -43.47 -16.01
CA HIS A 435 26.38 -44.36 -15.47
C HIS A 435 26.35 -44.27 -13.93
N TYR A 436 25.21 -44.66 -13.37
CA TYR A 436 25.06 -44.87 -11.93
C TYR A 436 25.55 -46.28 -11.57
N GLY A 437 26.75 -46.39 -10.99
CA GLY A 437 27.38 -47.65 -10.61
C GLY A 437 28.76 -47.85 -11.25
N LYS A 438 29.07 -49.07 -11.69
CA LYS A 438 30.30 -49.41 -12.41
C LYS A 438 29.97 -50.07 -13.75
N ALA A 439 30.67 -49.64 -14.81
CA ALA A 439 30.57 -50.25 -16.12
C ALA A 439 31.03 -51.71 -16.08
N ALA A 440 30.59 -52.48 -17.08
CA ALA A 440 31.17 -53.77 -17.35
C ALA A 440 32.67 -53.63 -17.58
N ASP A 441 33.45 -54.55 -17.06
CA ASP A 441 34.91 -54.55 -17.18
C ASP A 441 35.38 -55.93 -17.65
N GLU A 442 36.52 -55.98 -18.33
CA GLU A 442 37.11 -57.23 -18.79
C GLU A 442 38.41 -57.50 -18.04
N ARG A 443 38.44 -58.63 -17.32
CA ARG A 443 39.64 -59.08 -16.63
C ARG A 443 40.32 -60.16 -17.46
N THR A 444 41.56 -59.90 -17.88
CA THR A 444 42.38 -60.90 -18.55
C THR A 444 43.41 -61.49 -17.60
N TYR A 445 43.61 -62.81 -17.64
CA TYR A 445 44.66 -63.47 -16.89
C TYR A 445 45.26 -64.66 -17.67
N PRO A 446 46.58 -64.89 -17.53
CA PRO A 446 47.23 -66.03 -18.15
C PRO A 446 46.95 -67.32 -17.37
N VAL A 447 46.49 -68.35 -18.05
CA VAL A 447 46.42 -69.72 -17.55
C VAL A 447 47.52 -70.54 -18.24
N TYR A 448 48.22 -71.35 -17.45
CA TYR A 448 49.30 -72.19 -17.95
C TYR A 448 48.91 -73.65 -17.82
N ASP A 449 48.69 -74.33 -18.95
CA ASP A 449 48.46 -75.77 -18.97
C ASP A 449 49.80 -76.48 -19.00
N ASP A 450 50.06 -77.37 -18.05
CA ASP A 450 51.28 -78.16 -18.03
C ASP A 450 51.14 -79.35 -18.97
N LEU A 451 51.79 -79.28 -20.14
CA LEU A 451 51.52 -80.20 -21.24
C LEU A 451 52.67 -81.16 -21.53
N ALA A 452 53.91 -80.76 -21.29
CA ALA A 452 55.07 -81.59 -21.57
C ALA A 452 56.25 -81.27 -20.67
N VAL A 453 57.26 -82.13 -20.68
CA VAL A 453 58.57 -81.89 -20.09
C VAL A 453 59.68 -82.09 -21.11
N LEU A 454 60.79 -81.38 -20.90
CA LEU A 454 62.00 -81.51 -21.70
C LEU A 454 62.57 -82.93 -21.55
N ARG A 455 62.81 -83.64 -22.66
CA ARG A 455 63.38 -85.01 -22.67
C ARG A 455 64.89 -85.07 -22.71
N LYS A 456 65.53 -83.98 -23.13
CA LYS A 456 66.97 -83.92 -23.33
C LYS A 456 67.51 -82.61 -22.82
N GLU A 457 68.65 -82.67 -22.12
CA GLU A 457 69.31 -81.47 -21.63
C GLU A 457 69.54 -80.48 -22.78
N PHE A 458 69.18 -79.24 -22.53
CA PHE A 458 69.23 -78.18 -23.50
C PHE A 458 70.22 -77.10 -23.05
N LYS A 459 71.10 -76.63 -23.95
CA LYS A 459 72.08 -75.57 -23.69
C LYS A 459 71.71 -74.30 -24.46
N GLN A 460 71.98 -73.15 -23.84
CA GLN A 460 71.63 -71.81 -24.31
C GLN A 460 71.91 -71.56 -25.80
N GLY A 461 71.04 -70.77 -26.44
CA GLY A 461 71.25 -70.24 -27.79
C GLY A 461 70.64 -71.08 -28.93
N ASN A 462 70.27 -72.33 -28.68
CA ASN A 462 69.43 -73.10 -29.61
C ASN A 462 67.97 -72.62 -29.53
N ASN A 463 67.16 -72.96 -30.53
CA ASN A 463 65.71 -72.69 -30.53
C ASN A 463 64.89 -73.94 -30.86
N VAL A 464 65.44 -75.14 -30.67
CA VAL A 464 64.72 -76.40 -30.89
C VAL A 464 64.83 -77.23 -29.63
N ILE A 465 63.73 -77.36 -28.88
CA ILE A 465 63.67 -78.15 -27.65
C ILE A 465 63.04 -79.52 -27.94
N GLU A 466 63.60 -80.59 -27.40
CA GLU A 466 63.03 -81.95 -27.47
C GLU A 466 62.17 -82.18 -26.21
N VAL A 467 60.87 -82.49 -26.42
CA VAL A 467 59.88 -82.67 -25.36
C VAL A 467 59.32 -84.09 -25.35
N ASP A 468 58.61 -84.45 -24.29
CA ASP A 468 58.09 -85.81 -24.12
C ASP A 468 56.82 -86.10 -24.92
N THR A 469 55.93 -85.13 -25.03
CA THR A 469 54.78 -85.17 -25.92
C THR A 469 54.65 -83.87 -26.70
N LEU A 470 54.12 -83.97 -27.91
CA LEU A 470 53.70 -82.83 -28.73
C LEU A 470 52.19 -82.61 -28.66
N ASP A 471 51.47 -83.46 -27.92
CA ASP A 471 50.02 -83.40 -27.83
C ASP A 471 49.56 -82.05 -27.30
N LEU A 472 48.46 -81.55 -27.85
CA LEU A 472 47.81 -80.28 -27.48
C LEU A 472 48.61 -79.00 -27.78
N PHE A 473 49.87 -79.10 -28.23
CA PHE A 473 50.59 -77.97 -28.80
C PHE A 473 50.19 -77.75 -30.27
N LYS A 474 50.17 -76.47 -30.66
CA LYS A 474 49.97 -76.01 -32.05
C LYS A 474 51.04 -75.00 -32.41
N GLU A 475 51.36 -74.91 -33.70
CA GLU A 475 52.19 -73.82 -34.20
C GLU A 475 51.52 -72.47 -33.89
N GLY A 476 52.29 -71.53 -33.38
CA GLY A 476 51.81 -70.24 -32.91
C GLY A 476 51.52 -70.16 -31.41
N ASP A 477 51.46 -71.29 -30.70
CA ASP A 477 51.22 -71.30 -29.25
C ASP A 477 52.34 -70.59 -28.49
N LYS A 478 51.95 -69.78 -27.51
CA LYS A 478 52.88 -69.26 -26.50
C LYS A 478 53.04 -70.32 -25.43
N ILE A 479 54.28 -70.55 -25.02
CA ILE A 479 54.65 -71.48 -23.97
C ILE A 479 55.45 -70.78 -22.89
N ARG A 480 55.37 -71.30 -21.68
CA ARG A 480 56.26 -70.99 -20.56
C ARG A 480 57.12 -72.20 -20.28
N ILE A 481 58.41 -71.99 -20.36
CA ILE A 481 59.44 -72.96 -20.00
C ILE A 481 59.77 -72.69 -18.53
N LEU A 482 59.49 -73.67 -17.67
CA LEU A 482 59.67 -73.57 -16.22
C LEU A 482 60.74 -74.59 -15.78
N PRO A 483 61.99 -74.14 -15.57
CA PRO A 483 63.08 -75.01 -15.13
C PRO A 483 62.76 -75.68 -13.79
N TYR A 484 63.08 -76.97 -13.66
CA TYR A 484 62.88 -77.72 -12.40
C TYR A 484 64.09 -77.64 -11.44
N THR A 485 65.30 -77.37 -11.96
CA THR A 485 66.54 -77.31 -11.17
C THR A 485 67.38 -76.08 -11.57
N GLY A 486 67.13 -74.93 -10.94
CA GLY A 486 67.85 -73.68 -11.20
C GLY A 486 67.50 -73.03 -12.55
N GLY A 487 67.62 -71.71 -12.62
CA GLY A 487 67.18 -70.90 -13.77
C GLY A 487 65.94 -70.06 -13.48
N PHE A 488 65.43 -69.37 -14.50
CA PHE A 488 64.22 -68.54 -14.39
C PHE A 488 63.15 -69.00 -15.40
N PRO A 489 61.85 -68.83 -15.09
CA PRO A 489 60.80 -69.11 -16.05
C PRO A 489 60.92 -68.15 -17.24
N GLU A 490 60.88 -68.68 -18.45
CA GLU A 490 60.91 -67.88 -19.68
C GLU A 490 59.71 -68.23 -20.57
N GLU A 491 59.29 -67.27 -21.39
CA GLU A 491 58.22 -67.47 -22.36
C GLU A 491 58.77 -67.48 -23.77
N ASN A 492 58.23 -68.35 -24.60
CA ASN A 492 58.58 -68.45 -26.00
C ASN A 492 57.35 -68.79 -26.83
N LYS A 493 57.47 -68.76 -28.16
CA LYS A 493 56.40 -69.10 -29.07
C LYS A 493 56.84 -70.24 -29.97
N ILE A 494 55.99 -71.25 -30.12
CA ILE A 494 56.25 -72.36 -31.04
C ILE A 494 56.09 -71.84 -32.47
N THR A 495 57.16 -71.87 -33.25
CA THR A 495 57.14 -71.51 -34.68
C THR A 495 56.99 -72.72 -35.57
N LYS A 496 57.39 -73.91 -35.10
CA LYS A 496 57.22 -75.16 -35.84
C LYS A 496 57.17 -76.36 -34.92
N ILE A 497 56.32 -77.33 -35.23
CA ILE A 497 56.29 -78.63 -34.55
C ILE A 497 56.99 -79.68 -35.43
N ILE A 498 57.98 -80.37 -34.88
CA ILE A 498 58.80 -81.37 -35.59
C ILE A 498 58.51 -82.75 -34.99
N THR A 499 57.77 -83.58 -35.73
CA THR A 499 57.23 -84.86 -35.24
C THR A 499 58.25 -86.01 -35.26
N GLU A 500 59.30 -85.94 -36.08
CA GLU A 500 60.31 -87.00 -36.22
C GLU A 500 61.06 -87.28 -34.91
N ASN A 501 61.20 -86.28 -34.05
CA ASN A 501 61.97 -86.36 -32.80
C ASN A 501 61.31 -85.61 -31.63
N ASN A 502 59.98 -85.45 -31.64
CA ASN A 502 59.21 -84.71 -30.63
C ASN A 502 59.83 -83.34 -30.27
N SER A 503 60.16 -82.54 -31.28
CA SER A 503 60.78 -81.23 -31.06
C SER A 503 59.85 -80.06 -31.33
N LEU A 504 59.97 -79.02 -30.50
CA LEU A 504 59.34 -77.73 -30.70
C LEU A 504 60.40 -76.72 -31.13
N LYS A 505 60.23 -76.16 -32.33
CA LYS A 505 61.01 -74.99 -32.75
C LYS A 505 60.39 -73.74 -32.17
N LEU A 506 61.20 -72.97 -31.47
CA LEU A 506 60.86 -71.75 -30.76
C LEU A 506 61.22 -70.53 -31.62
N GLU A 507 60.48 -69.44 -31.41
CA GLU A 507 60.67 -68.17 -32.11
C GLU A 507 62.02 -67.54 -31.78
N THR A 508 62.39 -67.56 -30.51
CA THR A 508 63.69 -67.11 -30.02
C THR A 508 64.46 -68.27 -29.38
N GLY A 509 65.77 -68.12 -29.27
CA GLY A 509 66.57 -69.08 -28.53
C GLY A 509 66.26 -69.03 -27.03
N VAL A 510 66.33 -70.20 -26.37
CA VAL A 510 66.13 -70.31 -24.91
C VAL A 510 67.24 -69.53 -24.20
N LEU A 511 66.83 -68.74 -23.20
CA LEU A 511 67.68 -67.80 -22.48
C LEU A 511 68.42 -68.43 -21.30
N ASN A 512 67.85 -69.45 -20.66
CA ASN A 512 68.54 -70.18 -19.60
C ASN A 512 69.83 -70.84 -20.11
N THR A 513 70.89 -70.80 -19.30
CA THR A 513 72.21 -71.34 -19.64
C THR A 513 72.17 -72.85 -19.90
N THR A 514 71.43 -73.57 -19.05
CA THR A 514 71.13 -74.99 -19.17
C THR A 514 69.70 -75.25 -18.69
N LEU A 515 68.95 -76.08 -19.41
CA LEU A 515 67.70 -76.68 -18.94
C LEU A 515 67.87 -78.19 -18.81
N GLY A 516 67.64 -78.70 -17.61
CA GLY A 516 67.67 -80.14 -17.34
C GLY A 516 66.44 -80.87 -17.88
N VAL A 517 66.60 -82.17 -18.09
CA VAL A 517 65.49 -83.10 -18.34
C VAL A 517 64.46 -82.98 -17.20
N GLY A 518 63.17 -82.93 -17.53
CA GLY A 518 62.09 -82.68 -16.56
C GLY A 518 61.68 -81.20 -16.41
N THR A 519 62.34 -80.28 -17.12
CA THR A 519 61.88 -78.88 -17.25
C THR A 519 60.47 -78.85 -17.85
N ARG A 520 59.52 -78.19 -17.18
CA ARG A 520 58.11 -78.16 -17.59
C ARG A 520 57.89 -77.19 -18.74
N ILE A 521 57.14 -77.62 -19.74
CA ILE A 521 56.74 -76.84 -20.89
C ILE A 521 55.24 -76.66 -20.81
N MET A 522 54.83 -75.46 -20.42
CA MET A 522 53.44 -75.13 -20.18
C MET A 522 52.89 -74.27 -21.31
N ARG A 523 51.73 -74.59 -21.87
CA ARG A 523 51.07 -73.72 -22.85
C ARG A 523 50.40 -72.55 -22.13
N LYS A 524 50.66 -71.33 -22.60
CA LYS A 524 50.06 -70.10 -22.08
C LYS A 524 48.80 -69.74 -22.86
N LEU A 525 47.66 -69.77 -22.19
CA LEU A 525 46.37 -69.28 -22.68
C LEU A 525 46.03 -67.96 -21.99
N ILE A 526 45.42 -67.01 -22.71
CA ILE A 526 44.85 -65.80 -22.11
C ILE A 526 43.34 -66.00 -22.04
N ILE A 527 42.80 -66.06 -20.83
CA ILE A 527 41.35 -66.12 -20.61
C ILE A 527 40.87 -64.69 -20.32
N THR A 528 39.73 -64.34 -20.92
CA THR A 528 39.03 -63.07 -20.67
C THR A 528 37.75 -63.38 -19.91
N GLU A 529 37.58 -62.77 -18.74
CA GLU A 529 36.37 -62.85 -17.92
C GLU A 529 35.65 -61.50 -17.98
N THR A 530 34.38 -61.53 -18.38
CA THR A 530 33.53 -60.34 -18.39
C THR A 530 32.90 -60.14 -17.02
N ILE A 531 33.23 -59.03 -16.36
CA ILE A 531 32.64 -58.60 -15.11
C ILE A 531 31.37 -57.81 -15.47
N PRO A 532 30.17 -58.24 -15.00
CA PRO A 532 28.93 -57.54 -15.32
C PRO A 532 28.91 -56.14 -14.68
N PRO A 533 28.17 -55.19 -15.28
CA PRO A 533 28.01 -53.87 -14.68
C PRO A 533 27.27 -53.96 -13.35
N THR A 534 27.56 -53.02 -12.45
CA THR A 534 26.78 -52.83 -11.23
C THR A 534 26.00 -51.53 -11.32
N TYR A 535 24.78 -51.51 -10.79
CA TYR A 535 23.89 -50.35 -10.82
C TYR A 535 23.73 -49.75 -9.41
N ASP A 536 23.81 -48.44 -9.31
CA ASP A 536 23.62 -47.67 -8.07
C ASP A 536 22.70 -46.47 -8.30
N PRO A 537 21.46 -46.69 -8.78
CA PRO A 537 20.57 -45.62 -9.19
C PRO A 537 20.13 -44.75 -7.99
N PRO A 538 19.82 -43.45 -8.23
CA PRO A 538 19.24 -42.60 -7.20
C PRO A 538 17.81 -43.06 -6.88
N LEU A 539 17.45 -43.09 -5.60
CA LEU A 539 16.07 -43.37 -5.16
C LEU A 539 15.47 -42.09 -4.56
N ILE A 540 14.47 -41.53 -5.23
CA ILE A 540 13.79 -40.30 -4.79
C ILE A 540 12.71 -40.66 -3.79
N LYS A 541 12.75 -40.02 -2.62
CA LYS A 541 11.72 -40.10 -1.59
C LYS A 541 10.55 -39.16 -1.87
N SER A 542 10.87 -37.95 -2.32
CA SER A 542 9.88 -36.93 -2.65
C SER A 542 10.43 -35.94 -3.65
N LEU A 543 9.56 -35.54 -4.58
CA LEU A 543 9.75 -34.46 -5.53
C LEU A 543 8.64 -33.43 -5.32
N LYS A 544 9.01 -32.19 -5.09
CA LYS A 544 8.09 -31.07 -4.93
C LYS A 544 8.45 -29.94 -5.88
N LEU A 545 7.43 -29.27 -6.39
CA LEU A 545 7.54 -28.07 -7.21
C LEU A 545 6.98 -26.87 -6.45
N SER A 546 7.63 -25.73 -6.63
CA SER A 546 7.13 -24.43 -6.19
C SER A 546 7.18 -23.45 -7.35
N TYR A 547 6.13 -22.65 -7.53
CA TYR A 547 6.00 -21.67 -8.59
C TYR A 547 5.92 -20.27 -7.98
N GLU A 548 6.76 -19.37 -8.48
CA GLU A 548 6.81 -17.98 -8.04
C GLU A 548 6.80 -17.06 -9.26
N PHE A 549 5.79 -16.21 -9.37
CA PHE A 549 5.68 -15.22 -10.44
C PHE A 549 4.96 -13.96 -9.96
N THR A 550 5.18 -12.86 -10.67
CA THR A 550 4.48 -11.61 -10.43
C THR A 550 3.34 -11.47 -11.43
N LEU A 551 2.11 -11.35 -10.92
CA LEU A 551 0.95 -10.98 -11.73
C LEU A 551 0.84 -9.46 -11.74
N THR A 552 0.86 -8.86 -12.93
CA THR A 552 0.64 -7.42 -13.12
C THR A 552 -0.60 -7.17 -13.98
N GLU A 553 -1.36 -6.13 -13.62
CA GLU A 553 -2.62 -5.80 -14.27
C GLU A 553 -2.84 -4.28 -14.28
N LYS A 554 -3.18 -3.72 -15.44
CA LYS A 554 -3.56 -2.30 -15.52
C LYS A 554 -4.87 -2.09 -14.75
N ALA A 555 -4.89 -1.11 -13.85
CA ALA A 555 -6.08 -0.83 -13.06
C ALA A 555 -7.14 -0.08 -13.88
N ILE A 556 -8.40 -0.32 -13.52
CA ILE A 556 -9.54 0.51 -13.90
C ILE A 556 -9.83 1.40 -12.70
N TYR A 557 -10.13 2.68 -12.92
CA TYR A 557 -10.36 3.61 -11.81
C TYR A 557 -11.38 4.71 -12.13
N PHE A 558 -12.00 5.24 -11.08
CA PHE A 558 -12.90 6.40 -11.10
C PHE A 558 -12.46 7.39 -10.04
N ALA A 559 -12.45 8.68 -10.36
CA ALA A 559 -12.17 9.73 -9.41
C ALA A 559 -13.45 10.54 -9.16
N GLU A 560 -13.92 10.53 -7.93
CA GLU A 560 -15.05 11.30 -7.42
C GLU A 560 -14.54 12.54 -6.69
N ASN A 561 -14.91 13.72 -7.18
CA ASN A 561 -14.58 15.00 -6.56
C ASN A 561 -15.79 15.92 -6.68
N ASP A 562 -16.23 16.51 -5.56
CA ASP A 562 -17.32 17.51 -5.54
C ASP A 562 -18.55 17.05 -6.37
N PHE A 563 -19.10 15.89 -6.00
CA PHE A 563 -20.26 15.23 -6.62
C PHE A 563 -20.09 14.83 -8.08
N THR A 564 -18.89 14.96 -8.63
CA THR A 564 -18.59 14.67 -10.03
C THR A 564 -17.67 13.47 -10.13
N TYR A 565 -18.06 12.48 -10.93
CA TYR A 565 -17.20 11.37 -11.30
C TYR A 565 -16.45 11.69 -12.60
N SER A 566 -15.15 11.48 -12.59
CA SER A 566 -14.29 11.55 -13.76
C SER A 566 -13.73 10.16 -14.08
N HIS A 567 -13.77 9.80 -15.37
CA HIS A 567 -13.22 8.55 -15.88
C HIS A 567 -12.23 8.83 -17.03
N PRO A 568 -11.11 8.10 -17.14
CA PRO A 568 -10.06 8.38 -18.12
C PRO A 568 -10.32 7.80 -19.52
N GLU A 569 -11.46 7.17 -19.81
CA GLU A 569 -11.71 6.61 -21.17
C GLU A 569 -11.67 7.68 -22.29
N ASN A 570 -11.70 8.97 -21.94
CA ASN A 570 -11.47 10.09 -22.87
C ASN A 570 -10.01 10.60 -22.91
N LEU A 571 -9.09 10.04 -22.13
CA LEU A 571 -7.69 10.48 -21.99
C LEU A 571 -6.75 9.45 -22.61
N THR A 572 -6.79 9.32 -23.93
CA THR A 572 -5.70 8.68 -24.66
C THR A 572 -4.46 9.56 -24.50
N THR A 573 -3.57 9.21 -23.57
CA THR A 573 -2.19 9.74 -23.36
C THR A 573 -1.99 11.02 -22.52
N GLN A 574 -3.01 11.58 -21.86
CA GLN A 574 -2.81 12.70 -20.93
C GLN A 574 -2.88 12.26 -19.48
N SER A 575 -1.96 12.76 -18.65
CA SER A 575 -2.06 12.64 -17.20
C SER A 575 -3.34 13.28 -16.69
N PHE A 576 -3.89 12.76 -15.60
CA PHE A 576 -5.08 13.27 -14.94
C PHE A 576 -4.79 13.59 -13.48
N GLN A 577 -5.59 14.46 -12.88
CA GLN A 577 -5.49 14.80 -11.47
C GLN A 577 -6.57 14.02 -10.71
N PRO A 578 -6.22 13.02 -9.87
CA PRO A 578 -7.21 12.16 -9.21
C PRO A 578 -8.03 12.88 -8.14
N PHE A 579 -7.47 13.94 -7.55
CA PHE A 579 -8.13 14.75 -6.55
C PHE A 579 -8.16 16.20 -7.01
N THR A 580 -9.33 16.81 -7.03
CA THR A 580 -9.52 18.21 -7.42
C THR A 580 -10.32 18.93 -6.35
N PRO A 581 -9.91 20.15 -5.94
CA PRO A 581 -10.71 20.94 -5.02
C PRO A 581 -12.04 21.31 -5.67
N THR A 582 -13.00 21.76 -4.86
CA THR A 582 -14.25 22.34 -5.36
C THR A 582 -13.99 23.53 -6.30
N ILE A 583 -14.94 23.79 -7.20
CA ILE A 583 -14.84 24.85 -8.21
C ILE A 583 -14.88 26.25 -7.60
N ASP A 584 -15.58 26.40 -6.47
CA ASP A 584 -15.71 27.67 -5.76
C ASP A 584 -14.42 28.00 -5.01
N ARG A 585 -14.06 29.29 -4.96
CA ARG A 585 -12.88 29.77 -4.23
C ARG A 585 -13.21 30.48 -2.93
N GLU A 586 -14.45 30.95 -2.83
CA GLU A 586 -14.98 31.67 -1.68
C GLU A 586 -16.22 30.93 -1.18
N PRO A 587 -16.57 31.05 0.11
CA PRO A 587 -17.85 30.56 0.62
C PRO A 587 -19.01 31.10 -0.24
N THR A 588 -19.76 30.19 -0.85
CA THR A 588 -20.77 30.53 -1.87
C THR A 588 -22.10 29.88 -1.54
N LEU A 589 -23.11 30.71 -1.31
CA LEU A 589 -24.49 30.30 -1.11
C LEU A 589 -25.26 30.36 -2.44
N TYR A 590 -25.73 29.20 -2.89
CA TYR A 590 -26.57 29.04 -4.07
C TYR A 590 -28.04 29.04 -3.67
N LEU A 591 -28.85 29.81 -4.41
CA LEU A 591 -30.29 29.90 -4.23
C LEU A 591 -31.00 29.32 -5.46
N GLY A 592 -31.74 28.22 -5.26
CA GLY A 592 -32.53 27.56 -6.29
C GLY A 592 -33.98 28.03 -6.25
N PHE A 593 -34.48 28.53 -7.38
CA PHE A 593 -35.87 29.00 -7.54
C PHE A 593 -36.65 28.11 -8.50
N ASP A 594 -37.97 28.02 -8.32
CA ASP A 594 -38.87 27.18 -9.15
C ASP A 594 -39.02 27.68 -10.60
N LYS A 595 -38.78 28.98 -10.84
CA LYS A 595 -38.86 29.61 -12.15
C LYS A 595 -37.87 30.78 -12.28
N SER A 596 -37.55 31.15 -13.51
CA SER A 596 -36.72 32.32 -13.78
C SER A 596 -37.39 33.61 -13.30
N PHE A 597 -36.59 34.55 -12.82
CA PHE A 597 -37.07 35.90 -12.56
C PHE A 597 -37.47 36.59 -13.86
N ASN A 598 -38.53 37.38 -13.80
CA ASN A 598 -38.84 38.33 -14.87
C ASN A 598 -37.68 39.33 -15.01
N ASN A 599 -37.49 39.94 -16.19
CA ASN A 599 -36.43 40.93 -16.46
C ASN A 599 -36.71 42.28 -15.77
N LYS A 600 -36.85 42.25 -14.44
CA LYS A 600 -37.15 43.35 -13.52
C LYS A 600 -36.24 43.21 -12.30
N THR A 601 -36.01 44.31 -11.60
CA THR A 601 -35.27 44.28 -10.34
C THR A 601 -36.03 43.45 -9.30
N VAL A 602 -35.35 42.48 -8.70
CA VAL A 602 -35.86 41.66 -7.59
C VAL A 602 -35.01 41.95 -6.37
N THR A 603 -35.66 42.18 -5.24
CA THR A 603 -34.98 42.36 -3.95
C THR A 603 -35.15 41.09 -3.12
N LEU A 604 -34.04 40.51 -2.68
CA LEU A 604 -34.03 39.39 -1.75
C LEU A 604 -33.90 39.96 -0.33
N TYR A 605 -34.85 39.60 0.52
CA TYR A 605 -34.84 39.96 1.93
C TYR A 605 -34.48 38.71 2.75
N ALA A 606 -33.43 38.82 3.56
CA ALA A 606 -33.04 37.80 4.51
C ALA A 606 -33.06 38.43 5.91
N GLN A 607 -33.66 37.72 6.87
CA GLN A 607 -33.58 38.09 8.27
C GLN A 607 -32.29 37.54 8.84
N PHE A 608 -31.47 38.41 9.43
CA PHE A 608 -30.28 38.01 10.18
C PHE A 608 -30.62 38.04 11.67
N GLU A 609 -30.25 36.97 12.36
CA GLU A 609 -30.27 36.98 13.82
C GLU A 609 -29.23 38.00 14.29
N ALA A 610 -29.66 38.95 15.12
CA ALA A 610 -28.74 39.94 15.64
C ALA A 610 -27.73 39.23 16.54
N PRO A 611 -26.42 39.49 16.40
CA PRO A 611 -25.44 38.91 17.29
C PRO A 611 -25.77 39.28 18.73
N SER A 612 -25.60 38.33 19.64
CA SER A 612 -25.78 38.58 21.07
C SER A 612 -24.82 39.69 21.53
N PRO A 613 -25.14 40.45 22.60
CA PRO A 613 -24.24 41.48 23.12
C PRO A 613 -22.82 40.96 23.44
N ASN A 614 -22.71 39.66 23.76
CA ASN A 614 -21.44 39.00 24.03
C ASN A 614 -20.65 38.67 22.75
N GLU A 615 -21.33 38.39 21.64
CA GLU A 615 -20.74 38.19 20.30
C GLU A 615 -20.30 39.53 19.67
N LEU A 616 -21.01 40.62 19.97
CA LEU A 616 -20.61 41.98 19.59
C LEU A 616 -19.40 42.49 20.40
N SER A 617 -19.15 41.92 21.58
CA SER A 617 -18.09 42.36 22.49
C SER A 617 -16.78 41.59 22.28
N ALA A 618 -16.26 41.59 21.05
CA ALA A 618 -14.88 41.19 20.78
C ALA A 618 -14.24 41.95 19.61
N GLU A 619 -14.68 43.18 19.31
CA GLU A 619 -13.79 44.10 18.57
C GLU A 619 -12.62 44.48 19.50
N ILE A 620 -11.54 43.69 19.47
CA ILE A 620 -10.23 44.12 19.93
C ILE A 620 -9.72 45.15 18.92
N THR A 621 -10.22 46.38 18.98
CA THR A 621 -9.65 47.51 18.24
C THR A 621 -8.40 48.01 18.96
N GLN A 622 -7.36 47.18 18.98
CA GLN A 622 -6.01 47.65 19.27
C GLN A 622 -5.36 48.10 17.97
N LYS A 623 -5.19 49.42 17.82
CA LYS A 623 -4.42 49.96 16.71
C LYS A 623 -2.93 49.78 17.02
N THR A 624 -2.24 49.10 16.12
CA THR A 624 -0.78 48.93 16.14
C THR A 624 -0.20 49.46 14.82
N VAL A 625 1.11 49.70 14.78
CA VAL A 625 1.81 50.20 13.58
C VAL A 625 2.92 49.26 13.16
N LEU A 626 3.15 49.17 11.85
CA LEU A 626 4.28 48.42 11.31
C LEU A 626 5.60 49.07 11.76
N VAL A 627 6.51 48.25 12.27
CA VAL A 627 7.84 48.72 12.71
C VAL A 627 8.83 48.75 11.53
N LEU A 628 8.57 47.95 10.50
CA LEU A 628 9.41 47.83 9.30
C LEU A 628 8.56 47.82 8.02
N THR A 629 9.15 48.28 6.92
CA THR A 629 8.57 48.16 5.58
C THR A 629 8.50 46.68 5.18
N VAL A 630 7.31 46.21 4.81
CA VAL A 630 7.06 44.81 4.46
C VAL A 630 7.25 44.61 2.95
N ASN A 631 7.97 43.56 2.56
CA ASN A 631 8.15 43.20 1.15
C ASN A 631 7.00 42.31 0.67
N THR A 632 6.58 42.47 -0.59
CA THR A 632 5.53 41.64 -1.20
C THR A 632 5.87 40.14 -1.11
N GLY A 633 5.02 39.35 -0.45
CA GLY A 633 5.13 37.89 -0.35
C GLY A 633 5.65 37.34 0.98
N GLU A 634 6.01 38.19 1.94
CA GLU A 634 6.29 37.76 3.31
C GLU A 634 5.00 37.37 4.04
N LYS A 635 5.08 36.42 4.99
CA LYS A 635 3.93 35.94 5.78
C LYS A 635 3.95 36.39 7.24
N THR A 636 4.93 37.22 7.62
CA THR A 636 5.11 37.68 8.99
C THR A 636 5.16 39.20 9.02
N LEU A 637 4.29 39.81 9.81
CA LEU A 637 4.28 41.25 10.05
C LEU A 637 4.97 41.56 11.39
N GLN A 638 5.86 42.55 11.41
CA GLN A 638 6.39 43.10 12.65
C GLN A 638 5.63 44.36 13.04
N ILE A 639 4.88 44.26 14.13
CA ILE A 639 4.04 45.33 14.67
C ILE A 639 4.57 45.79 16.04
N ALA A 640 4.31 47.05 16.39
CA ALA A 640 4.90 47.71 17.55
C ALA A 640 4.35 47.18 18.90
N ASP A 641 3.12 46.67 18.90
CA ASP A 641 2.46 46.09 20.08
C ASP A 641 1.58 44.90 19.65
N ILE A 642 1.73 43.77 20.37
CA ILE A 642 0.98 42.52 20.19
C ILE A 642 0.09 42.19 21.40
N THR A 643 0.04 43.07 22.39
CA THR A 643 -0.57 42.79 23.71
C THR A 643 -2.09 42.75 23.65
N GLY A 644 -2.68 41.58 23.41
CA GLY A 644 -4.14 41.42 23.32
C GLY A 644 -4.60 40.73 22.05
N TRP A 645 -3.69 40.52 21.09
CA TRP A 645 -3.91 39.73 19.89
C TRP A 645 -3.86 38.23 20.19
N GLN A 646 -4.75 37.47 19.56
CA GLN A 646 -4.86 36.01 19.66
C GLN A 646 -4.76 35.36 18.26
N THR A 647 -4.42 34.08 18.23
CA THR A 647 -4.41 33.31 16.98
C THR A 647 -5.83 33.23 16.41
N GLY A 648 -6.02 33.69 15.17
CA GLY A 648 -7.32 33.75 14.49
C GLY A 648 -7.93 35.16 14.43
N ASP A 649 -7.34 36.15 15.10
CA ASP A 649 -7.78 37.54 15.00
C ASP A 649 -7.55 38.09 13.59
N CYS A 650 -8.56 38.75 13.04
CA CYS A 650 -8.47 39.43 11.75
C CYS A 650 -8.02 40.89 11.93
N PHE A 651 -7.16 41.40 11.05
CA PHE A 651 -6.74 42.80 11.06
C PHE A 651 -7.16 43.53 9.78
N GLN A 652 -7.32 44.85 9.87
CA GLN A 652 -7.59 45.70 8.72
C GLN A 652 -6.49 46.75 8.58
N ILE A 653 -5.87 46.83 7.41
CA ILE A 653 -4.91 47.89 7.08
C ILE A 653 -5.68 49.12 6.59
N GLN A 654 -5.54 50.25 7.29
CA GLN A 654 -6.12 51.51 6.83
C GLN A 654 -5.27 52.14 5.71
N ASN A 655 -5.90 52.49 4.58
CA ASN A 655 -5.29 53.11 3.39
C ASN A 655 -4.17 52.30 2.71
N PRO A 656 -4.42 51.07 2.23
CA PRO A 656 -3.43 50.32 1.48
C PRO A 656 -3.16 50.99 0.12
N LEU A 657 -1.88 51.14 -0.25
CA LEU A 657 -1.47 51.60 -1.59
C LEU A 657 -1.96 50.66 -2.70
N ASN A 658 -2.19 49.38 -2.39
CA ASN A 658 -2.80 48.39 -3.28
C ASN A 658 -3.54 47.31 -2.46
N PRO A 659 -4.88 47.30 -2.40
CA PRO A 659 -5.65 46.40 -1.53
C PRO A 659 -5.32 44.91 -1.74
N LYS A 660 -5.10 44.48 -2.99
CA LYS A 660 -4.90 43.07 -3.38
C LYS A 660 -3.57 42.45 -2.94
N GLN A 661 -2.60 43.25 -2.50
CA GLN A 661 -1.28 42.74 -2.09
C GLN A 661 -1.29 42.19 -0.66
N TYR A 662 -2.31 42.52 0.14
CA TYR A 662 -2.34 42.23 1.56
C TYR A 662 -3.29 41.09 1.95
N ASP A 663 -4.08 40.58 1.02
CA ASP A 663 -4.92 39.38 1.20
C ASP A 663 -4.08 38.09 1.45
N ASN A 664 -2.75 38.17 1.31
CA ASN A 664 -1.82 37.06 1.53
C ASN A 664 -1.27 36.98 2.96
N TYR A 665 -1.54 37.97 3.82
CA TYR A 665 -1.14 37.95 5.22
C TYR A 665 -2.32 37.37 6.02
N ILE A 666 -2.20 36.09 6.38
CA ILE A 666 -3.13 35.38 7.28
C ILE A 666 -2.74 35.68 8.72
#